data_AF-A0A2E0JHG7-F1
#
_entry.id   AF-A0A2E0JHG7-F1
#
_cell.length_a   1.000
_cell.length_b   1.000
_cell.length_c   1.000
_cell.angle_alpha   90.00
_cell.angle_beta   90.00
_cell.angle_gamma   90.00
#
_symmetry.space_group_name_H-M   'P 1'
#
loop_
_entity.id
_entity.type
_entity.pdbx_description
1 polymer ?
#
loop_
_entity_poly.entity_id
_entity_poly.type
_entity_poly.pdbx_seq_one_letter_code
_entity_poly.pdbx_strand_id
1 'polypeptide(L)'
;MALARVQRTDHRGPAASAEAETCRRRGGMSMASPYAPVRDRLVRYWLKRLRHQTYKHALQAAVNLKILQRVSAGEDAPVRYAPGRKSEVFLRGGLRRKLRLEMIANRAFDGEEEDHVFGKKTDREIGPDDDEEGADADQVKALLAAIREAVEPALAAEIAVILMLGDATARTGHSLTDLSALLSRPRPVIVLKGAVRGFERCCSHLLRRGFLLPRPLSMIPIDRISLDWSAPSVMRPYSPRLSILLEASYDMSKRDVERGVRHAPTTGLPLLAIADHPDLLPQRLVQSADLTLHCNPLSPELLKEIARHVIGAAGDLDALDAVSAEECKMLSLNDLLWSIRPRMSATEVVNRLQAKIAQPPQERSPRSKNNGRDAPASQSKTAATGGELIQPADPDDENALRVEALSGYGEAAEWAIALKDDLALWREGQLEWQDMITRLLLHGPPGTGKTTFAKALANSLQLPLLATSVSTWLEPSALGEVLQRVRQTFEEAERHNPIVLFIDEIDGLGTRGGHKDRDSSYWNSFINKALELLDGAVAREGVIIVGATNQPDLLDKALVRSGRLETHIEIPLPDTKSLSGILRYHLKHHLAIEGAELERQLLRIARRANSLSGADIEKLVREARQRSRRERRAVTLEDVEARLKDRLPQLDDGLRHRFAVHEAGHVVARTLTGIAEVGLVTIEGSNGRPYTQSTFHPDVLHHEEGRESLILSYLAGRAAEEVILGKPTLGAGGGPQSDLAQATALAFSLEASVGAGTHQPFVYRSPDAWEDALARDPEMRARVSKRLDEEYTQALALVRQNVTAIRLVAEALMEHGTLESEPLVQVLEKVRRCAMMRDEMQPTHDAVPATRNNLRCLDAGLVEADSGMRTSDSG
;
A
#
# COMPACT_ATOMS: atom_id res chain seq x y z
N MET A 1 -9.51 -57.85 50.34
CA MET A 1 -10.31 -58.27 49.17
C MET A 1 -9.69 -57.61 47.95
N ALA A 2 -8.78 -58.32 47.26
CA ALA A 2 -9.04 -58.92 45.94
C ALA A 2 -9.25 -57.81 44.89
N LEU A 3 -8.32 -57.47 43.99
CA LEU A 3 -7.55 -58.26 43.01
C LEU A 3 -6.36 -57.36 42.54
N ALA A 4 -5.06 -57.70 42.48
CA ALA A 4 -4.35 -58.88 41.96
C ALA A 4 -4.82 -59.21 40.53
N ARG A 5 -4.05 -59.07 39.44
CA ARG A 5 -2.76 -59.74 39.14
C ARG A 5 -2.40 -59.43 37.67
N VAL A 6 -1.11 -59.19 37.34
CA VAL A 6 -0.27 -59.99 36.40
C VAL A 6 0.05 -59.18 35.12
N GLN A 7 1.28 -59.06 34.60
CA GLN A 7 2.65 -59.40 35.01
C GLN A 7 3.64 -58.61 34.13
N ARG A 8 4.84 -58.42 34.70
CA ARG A 8 6.18 -58.13 34.14
C ARG A 8 6.42 -58.62 32.69
N THR A 9 7.21 -57.95 31.87
CA THR A 9 8.69 -58.10 31.80
C THR A 9 9.25 -57.10 30.77
N ASP A 10 10.17 -56.22 31.17
CA ASP A 10 11.63 -56.27 30.99
C ASP A 10 12.19 -55.80 29.64
N HIS A 11 13.14 -54.89 29.78
CA HIS A 11 14.04 -54.28 28.81
C HIS A 11 14.71 -55.25 27.83
N ARG A 12 14.66 -54.91 26.53
CA ARG A 12 15.81 -55.03 25.62
C ARG A 12 15.78 -53.91 24.59
N GLY A 13 16.78 -53.02 24.63
CA GLY A 13 17.39 -52.48 23.41
C GLY A 13 18.76 -53.16 23.24
N PRO A 14 19.55 -52.88 22.18
CA PRO A 14 19.22 -52.35 20.85
C PRO A 14 19.69 -53.32 19.72
N ALA A 15 19.17 -53.22 18.50
CA ALA A 15 19.75 -53.89 17.33
C ALA A 15 19.48 -53.07 16.06
N ALA A 16 20.20 -51.96 15.90
CA ALA A 16 20.23 -51.17 14.67
C ALA A 16 21.68 -50.98 14.22
N SER A 17 22.40 -52.10 14.05
CA SER A 17 23.74 -52.11 13.46
C SER A 17 24.06 -53.38 12.66
N ALA A 18 23.07 -54.21 12.31
CA ALA A 18 23.30 -55.49 11.61
C ALA A 18 22.66 -55.59 10.21
N GLU A 19 21.80 -54.66 9.78
CA GLU A 19 21.17 -54.72 8.46
C GLU A 19 21.96 -54.00 7.35
N ALA A 20 23.01 -53.26 7.69
CA ALA A 20 23.83 -52.53 6.72
C ALA A 20 24.91 -53.38 6.03
N GLU A 21 25.15 -54.61 6.48
CA GLU A 21 26.30 -55.41 6.04
C GLU A 21 25.93 -56.66 5.22
N THR A 22 24.67 -57.09 5.22
CA THR A 22 24.21 -58.26 4.44
C THR A 22 23.74 -57.92 3.03
N CYS A 23 23.53 -56.63 2.70
CA CYS A 23 23.02 -56.22 1.39
C CYS A 23 24.13 -55.95 0.34
N ARG A 24 25.42 -56.05 0.72
CA ARG A 24 26.56 -55.78 -0.17
C ARG A 24 27.05 -56.97 -1.00
N ARG A 25 26.41 -58.14 -0.90
CA ARG A 25 26.78 -59.35 -1.65
C ARG A 25 25.55 -60.08 -2.22
N ARG A 26 24.95 -59.51 -3.26
CA ARG A 26 24.28 -60.22 -4.37
C ARG A 26 23.84 -59.17 -5.39
N GLY A 27 24.48 -59.18 -6.54
CA GLY A 27 24.20 -58.25 -7.63
C GLY A 27 22.82 -58.50 -8.26
N GLY A 28 22.25 -57.40 -8.76
CA GLY A 28 21.35 -57.38 -9.91
C GLY A 28 20.05 -58.17 -9.79
N MET A 29 19.05 -57.61 -9.12
CA MET A 29 17.63 -57.74 -9.49
C MET A 29 16.81 -56.69 -8.73
N SER A 30 16.23 -55.75 -9.47
CA SER A 30 15.31 -54.73 -8.99
C SER A 30 14.04 -55.39 -8.44
N MET A 31 13.95 -55.57 -7.12
CA MET A 31 12.69 -55.90 -6.45
C MET A 31 11.83 -54.63 -6.37
N ALA A 32 10.75 -54.60 -7.15
CA ALA A 32 9.74 -53.53 -7.08
C ALA A 32 9.18 -53.45 -5.64
N SER A 33 9.24 -52.26 -5.05
CA SER A 33 8.74 -52.01 -3.71
C SER A 33 7.24 -52.39 -3.59
N PRO A 34 6.82 -53.12 -2.55
CA PRO A 34 5.42 -53.51 -2.35
C PRO A 34 4.45 -52.31 -2.19
N TYR A 35 4.96 -51.08 -2.09
CA TYR A 35 4.20 -49.84 -1.94
C TYR A 35 4.10 -48.99 -3.22
N ALA A 36 4.68 -49.41 -4.34
CA ALA A 36 4.58 -48.71 -5.64
C ALA A 36 3.12 -48.40 -6.07
N PRO A 37 2.11 -49.29 -5.85
CA PRO A 37 0.73 -49.00 -6.24
C PRO A 37 0.04 -47.91 -5.41
N VAL A 38 0.55 -47.63 -4.20
CA VAL A 38 0.02 -46.60 -3.28
C VAL A 38 0.60 -45.23 -3.65
N ARG A 39 1.92 -45.18 -3.88
CA ARG A 39 2.63 -44.01 -4.44
C ARG A 39 1.92 -43.49 -5.69
N ASP A 40 1.75 -44.35 -6.69
CA ASP A 40 1.24 -43.94 -8.00
C ASP A 40 -0.22 -43.50 -7.93
N ARG A 41 -1.03 -44.05 -7.01
CA ARG A 41 -2.42 -43.59 -6.80
C ARG A 41 -2.46 -42.20 -6.18
N LEU A 42 -1.66 -41.95 -5.15
CA LEU A 42 -1.56 -40.65 -4.46
C LEU A 42 -1.01 -39.55 -5.37
N VAL A 43 0.11 -39.81 -6.04
CA VAL A 43 0.74 -38.87 -6.97
C VAL A 43 -0.22 -38.53 -8.11
N ARG A 44 -0.88 -39.55 -8.71
CA ARG A 44 -1.89 -39.29 -9.76
C ARG A 44 -3.05 -38.45 -9.24
N TYR A 45 -3.51 -38.71 -8.02
CA TYR A 45 -4.57 -37.91 -7.39
C TYR A 45 -4.16 -36.44 -7.22
N TRP A 46 -2.98 -36.17 -6.65
CA TRP A 46 -2.49 -34.79 -6.44
C TRP A 46 -2.20 -34.07 -7.76
N LEU A 47 -1.58 -34.74 -8.73
CA LEU A 47 -1.35 -34.17 -10.07
C LEU A 47 -2.67 -33.86 -10.79
N LYS A 48 -3.68 -34.75 -10.70
CA LYS A 48 -5.01 -34.50 -11.27
C LYS A 48 -5.66 -33.27 -10.62
N ARG A 49 -5.56 -33.15 -9.29
CA ARG A 49 -6.12 -32.03 -8.53
C ARG A 49 -5.43 -30.70 -8.84
N LEU A 50 -4.11 -30.70 -8.93
CA LEU A 50 -3.32 -29.52 -9.33
C LEU A 50 -3.72 -29.02 -10.72
N ARG A 51 -3.85 -29.94 -11.69
CA ARG A 51 -4.34 -29.61 -13.04
C ARG A 51 -5.77 -29.09 -13.03
N HIS A 52 -6.65 -29.73 -12.26
CA HIS A 52 -8.06 -29.35 -12.17
C HIS A 52 -8.24 -27.94 -11.62
N GLN A 53 -7.59 -27.61 -10.50
CA GLN A 53 -7.65 -26.27 -9.92
C GLN A 53 -7.03 -25.22 -10.85
N THR A 54 -5.91 -25.53 -11.49
CA THR A 54 -5.30 -24.65 -12.50
C THR A 54 -6.26 -24.39 -13.67
N TYR A 55 -6.98 -25.42 -14.10
CA TYR A 55 -8.00 -25.30 -15.15
C TYR A 55 -9.21 -24.49 -14.71
N LYS A 56 -9.67 -24.62 -13.46
CA LYS A 56 -10.73 -23.77 -12.90
C LYS A 56 -10.35 -22.28 -12.99
N HIS A 57 -9.11 -21.93 -12.67
CA HIS A 57 -8.63 -20.55 -12.78
C HIS A 57 -8.57 -20.09 -14.25
N ALA A 58 -8.23 -20.99 -15.18
CA ALA A 58 -8.25 -20.71 -16.61
C ALA A 58 -9.68 -20.44 -17.12
N LEU A 59 -10.67 -21.19 -16.64
CA LEU A 59 -12.09 -20.94 -16.96
C LEU A 59 -12.55 -19.59 -16.43
N GLN A 60 -12.20 -19.24 -15.19
CA GLN A 60 -12.52 -17.93 -14.62
C GLN A 60 -11.88 -16.78 -15.41
N ALA A 61 -10.60 -16.91 -15.76
CA ALA A 61 -9.90 -15.95 -16.61
C ALA A 61 -10.54 -15.83 -18.01
N ALA A 62 -11.00 -16.94 -18.59
CA ALA A 62 -11.71 -16.94 -19.86
C ALA A 62 -13.06 -16.22 -19.78
N VAL A 63 -13.76 -16.32 -18.64
CA VAL A 63 -14.99 -15.55 -18.38
C VAL A 63 -14.70 -14.05 -18.24
N ASN A 64 -13.66 -13.67 -17.49
CA ASN A 64 -13.26 -12.26 -17.34
C ASN A 64 -12.94 -11.61 -18.70
N LEU A 65 -12.22 -12.35 -19.55
CA LEU A 65 -11.86 -11.90 -20.91
C LEU A 65 -13.02 -11.95 -21.91
N LYS A 66 -14.21 -12.41 -21.51
CA LYS A 66 -15.38 -12.59 -22.37
C LYS A 66 -15.15 -13.59 -23.51
N ILE A 67 -14.25 -14.57 -23.30
CA ILE A 67 -14.04 -15.73 -24.18
C ILE A 67 -15.14 -16.77 -23.92
N LEU A 68 -15.47 -16.99 -22.65
CA LEU A 68 -16.64 -17.73 -22.19
C LEU A 68 -17.62 -16.79 -21.49
N GLN A 69 -18.88 -17.19 -21.44
CA GLN A 69 -19.90 -16.57 -20.62
C GLN A 69 -20.50 -17.63 -19.69
N ARG A 70 -20.63 -17.32 -18.40
CA ARG A 70 -21.30 -18.20 -17.45
C ARG A 70 -22.81 -18.09 -17.65
N VAL A 71 -23.48 -19.22 -17.85
CA VAL A 71 -24.94 -19.31 -17.95
C VAL A 71 -25.45 -19.89 -16.64
N SER A 72 -26.09 -19.06 -15.82
CA SER A 72 -26.62 -19.52 -14.52
C SER A 72 -27.92 -20.30 -14.72
N ALA A 73 -28.01 -21.49 -14.15
CA ALA A 73 -29.28 -22.19 -13.92
C ALA A 73 -29.63 -22.17 -12.41
N GLY A 74 -29.72 -20.98 -11.81
CA GLY A 74 -30.04 -20.84 -10.37
C GLY A 74 -28.89 -21.19 -9.41
N GLU A 75 -29.15 -21.07 -8.09
CA GLU A 75 -28.14 -21.19 -7.02
C GLU A 75 -27.58 -22.61 -6.83
N ASP A 76 -28.28 -23.65 -7.32
CA ASP A 76 -27.96 -25.07 -7.06
C ASP A 76 -27.57 -25.91 -8.31
N ALA A 77 -27.51 -25.32 -9.51
CA ALA A 77 -27.21 -26.07 -10.75
C ALA A 77 -25.72 -26.04 -11.14
N PRO A 78 -25.22 -27.07 -11.85
CA PRO A 78 -23.85 -27.08 -12.38
C PRO A 78 -23.60 -25.88 -13.30
N VAL A 79 -22.38 -25.35 -13.21
CA VAL A 79 -21.97 -24.18 -13.99
C VAL A 79 -21.88 -24.53 -15.47
N ARG A 80 -22.79 -23.98 -16.28
CA ARG A 80 -22.73 -24.08 -17.76
C ARG A 80 -22.03 -22.87 -18.36
N TYR A 81 -21.39 -23.08 -19.50
CA TYR A 81 -20.67 -22.05 -20.23
C TYR A 81 -21.24 -21.91 -21.65
N ALA A 82 -21.39 -20.67 -22.12
CA ALA A 82 -21.71 -20.36 -23.51
C ALA A 82 -20.54 -19.61 -24.17
N PRO A 83 -20.47 -19.58 -25.51
CA PRO A 83 -19.47 -18.79 -26.23
C PRO A 83 -19.62 -17.31 -25.88
N GLY A 84 -18.53 -16.67 -25.41
CA GLY A 84 -18.50 -15.23 -25.16
C GLY A 84 -18.21 -14.43 -26.42
N ARG A 85 -18.36 -13.09 -26.36
CA ARG A 85 -18.14 -12.19 -27.52
C ARG A 85 -16.74 -12.27 -28.16
N LYS A 86 -15.75 -12.87 -27.48
CA LYS A 86 -14.39 -13.03 -27.98
C LYS A 86 -14.01 -14.50 -28.28
N SER A 87 -14.98 -15.41 -28.35
CA SER A 87 -14.78 -16.83 -28.63
C SER A 87 -14.06 -17.10 -29.95
N GLU A 88 -14.51 -16.50 -31.06
CA GLU A 88 -13.91 -16.70 -32.38
C GLU A 88 -12.47 -16.19 -32.46
N VAL A 89 -12.20 -15.04 -31.83
CA VAL A 89 -10.85 -14.46 -31.76
C VAL A 89 -9.90 -15.39 -31.03
N PHE A 90 -10.38 -16.05 -29.98
CA PHE A 90 -9.60 -17.02 -29.22
C PHE A 90 -9.35 -18.32 -30.01
N LEU A 91 -10.37 -18.85 -30.71
CA LEU A 91 -10.24 -20.04 -31.55
C LEU A 91 -9.26 -19.84 -32.72
N ARG A 92 -9.16 -18.63 -33.28
CA ARG A 92 -8.15 -18.27 -34.29
C ARG A 92 -6.74 -18.07 -33.71
N GLY A 93 -6.53 -18.37 -32.43
CA GLY A 93 -5.23 -18.27 -31.74
C GLY A 93 -4.96 -16.92 -31.06
N GLY A 94 -5.85 -15.93 -31.23
CA GLY A 94 -5.79 -14.64 -30.54
C GLY A 94 -6.04 -14.81 -29.03
N LEU A 95 -5.69 -13.79 -28.23
CA LEU A 95 -5.96 -13.73 -26.78
C LEU A 95 -5.31 -14.81 -25.89
N ARG A 96 -4.66 -15.85 -26.42
CA ARG A 96 -3.93 -16.87 -25.63
C ARG A 96 -2.94 -16.25 -24.63
N ARG A 97 -2.20 -15.21 -25.04
CA ARG A 97 -1.30 -14.44 -24.14
C ARG A 97 -2.04 -13.66 -23.05
N LYS A 98 -3.18 -13.04 -23.39
CA LYS A 98 -4.00 -12.28 -22.43
C LYS A 98 -4.64 -13.22 -21.41
N LEU A 99 -5.14 -14.38 -21.85
CA LEU A 99 -5.66 -15.43 -20.96
C LEU A 99 -4.62 -15.85 -19.92
N ARG A 100 -3.35 -16.01 -20.32
CA ARG A 100 -2.26 -16.35 -19.40
C ARG A 100 -1.97 -15.25 -18.39
N LEU A 101 -1.92 -13.98 -18.81
CA LEU A 101 -1.72 -12.85 -17.91
C LEU A 101 -2.86 -12.73 -16.90
N GLU A 102 -4.10 -12.90 -17.35
CA GLU A 102 -5.29 -12.91 -16.51
C GLU A 102 -5.28 -14.08 -15.51
N MET A 103 -4.84 -15.27 -15.93
CA MET A 103 -4.65 -16.42 -15.03
C MET A 103 -3.60 -16.13 -13.95
N ILE A 104 -2.53 -15.41 -14.27
CA ILE A 104 -1.50 -15.00 -13.30
C ILE A 104 -2.06 -13.97 -12.32
N ALA A 105 -2.83 -13.00 -12.82
CA ALA A 105 -3.51 -12.01 -11.97
C ALA A 105 -4.51 -12.68 -11.02
N ASN A 106 -5.34 -13.60 -11.53
CA ASN A 106 -6.28 -14.36 -10.70
C ASN A 106 -5.56 -15.26 -9.68
N ARG A 107 -4.38 -15.82 -10.02
CA ARG A 107 -3.55 -16.56 -9.04
C ARG A 107 -3.08 -15.68 -7.88
N ALA A 108 -2.89 -14.38 -8.09
CA ALA A 108 -2.45 -13.45 -7.04
C ALA A 108 -3.59 -13.01 -6.10
N PHE A 109 -4.84 -13.02 -6.57
CA PHE A 109 -6.00 -12.41 -5.88
C PHE A 109 -6.83 -13.35 -4.97
N ASP A 110 -6.68 -14.67 -5.04
CA ASP A 110 -7.46 -15.62 -4.20
C ASP A 110 -7.10 -15.61 -2.69
N GLY A 111 -6.40 -14.57 -2.19
CA GLY A 111 -5.99 -14.45 -0.79
C GLY A 111 -6.97 -13.73 0.12
N GLU A 112 -7.92 -12.94 -0.41
CA GLU A 112 -8.63 -11.94 0.41
C GLU A 112 -10.16 -12.00 0.42
N GLU A 113 -10.85 -12.83 -0.39
CA GLU A 113 -12.33 -12.76 -0.49
C GLU A 113 -13.15 -14.07 -0.40
N GLU A 114 -12.59 -15.24 -0.09
CA GLU A 114 -13.40 -16.48 0.04
C GLU A 114 -13.51 -17.03 1.48
N ASP A 115 -13.71 -16.16 2.47
CA ASP A 115 -13.99 -16.57 3.87
C ASP A 115 -15.49 -16.60 4.21
N HIS A 116 -16.38 -16.28 3.27
CA HIS A 116 -17.82 -16.35 3.45
C HIS A 116 -18.51 -17.11 2.33
N VAL A 117 -19.40 -18.03 2.73
CA VAL A 117 -20.28 -18.86 1.90
C VAL A 117 -19.64 -20.13 1.31
N PHE A 118 -19.37 -21.16 2.12
CA PHE A 118 -19.60 -22.57 1.71
C PHE A 118 -19.76 -23.47 2.94
N GLY A 119 -20.87 -23.26 3.67
CA GLY A 119 -21.44 -24.27 4.53
C GLY A 119 -22.19 -25.31 3.70
N LYS A 120 -21.74 -26.56 3.74
CA LYS A 120 -22.45 -27.77 3.26
C LYS A 120 -22.93 -27.75 1.79
N LYS A 121 -22.16 -28.37 0.88
CA LYS A 121 -22.58 -29.51 0.02
C LYS A 121 -21.60 -29.70 -1.15
N THR A 122 -21.07 -30.93 -1.20
CA THR A 122 -20.55 -31.66 -2.37
C THR A 122 -19.43 -31.07 -3.23
N ASP A 123 -18.29 -31.76 -3.21
CA ASP A 123 -17.48 -32.06 -4.41
C ASP A 123 -18.39 -32.72 -5.49
N ARG A 124 -19.32 -31.96 -6.09
CA ARG A 124 -19.98 -32.37 -7.31
C ARG A 124 -19.07 -31.99 -8.45
N GLU A 125 -18.60 -33.02 -9.12
CA GLU A 125 -17.62 -33.01 -10.19
C GLU A 125 -17.95 -31.91 -11.21
N ILE A 126 -17.00 -30.99 -11.44
CA ILE A 126 -16.89 -30.33 -12.74
C ILE A 126 -16.31 -31.40 -13.68
N GLY A 127 -17.14 -32.39 -14.03
CA GLY A 127 -16.89 -33.35 -15.09
C GLY A 127 -17.18 -32.69 -16.44
N PRO A 128 -16.52 -33.12 -17.53
CA PRO A 128 -17.01 -32.82 -18.86
C PRO A 128 -18.25 -33.72 -19.06
N ASP A 129 -19.42 -33.28 -18.60
CA ASP A 129 -20.63 -33.99 -19.00
C ASP A 129 -20.92 -33.60 -20.44
N ASP A 130 -20.77 -34.59 -21.32
CA ASP A 130 -20.89 -34.52 -22.77
C ASP A 130 -22.32 -34.22 -23.28
N ASP A 131 -23.24 -33.84 -22.38
CA ASP A 131 -24.68 -33.70 -22.60
C ASP A 131 -25.13 -32.27 -22.93
N GLU A 132 -24.41 -31.57 -23.81
CA GLU A 132 -24.92 -30.36 -24.47
C GLU A 132 -25.37 -30.73 -25.89
N GLU A 133 -26.68 -30.86 -26.11
CA GLU A 133 -27.28 -30.98 -27.44
C GLU A 133 -27.63 -29.58 -27.99
N GLY A 134 -27.03 -29.20 -29.14
CA GLY A 134 -27.32 -27.95 -29.86
C GLY A 134 -26.12 -27.39 -30.64
N ALA A 135 -26.37 -26.48 -31.59
CA ALA A 135 -25.34 -25.90 -32.47
C ALA A 135 -24.23 -25.10 -31.74
N ASP A 136 -24.50 -24.59 -30.53
CA ASP A 136 -23.51 -23.92 -29.68
C ASP A 136 -22.62 -24.89 -28.88
N ALA A 137 -23.02 -26.15 -28.72
CA ALA A 137 -22.32 -27.14 -27.88
C ALA A 137 -20.96 -27.53 -28.48
N ASP A 138 -20.89 -27.72 -29.79
CA ASP A 138 -19.63 -28.04 -30.48
C ASP A 138 -18.62 -26.89 -30.40
N GLN A 139 -19.12 -25.65 -30.43
CA GLN A 139 -18.28 -24.47 -30.27
C GLN A 139 -17.77 -24.31 -28.83
N VAL A 140 -18.61 -24.58 -27.83
CA VAL A 140 -18.19 -24.61 -26.41
C VAL A 140 -17.18 -25.72 -26.18
N LYS A 141 -17.38 -26.93 -26.73
CA LYS A 141 -16.42 -28.05 -26.67
C LYS A 141 -15.08 -27.64 -27.30
N ALA A 142 -15.08 -26.98 -28.45
CA ALA A 142 -13.87 -26.47 -29.09
C ALA A 142 -13.16 -25.38 -28.24
N LEU A 143 -13.91 -24.46 -27.63
CA LEU A 143 -13.37 -23.43 -26.74
C LEU A 143 -12.74 -24.04 -25.48
N LEU A 144 -13.43 -24.99 -24.83
CA LEU A 144 -12.93 -25.67 -23.64
C LEU A 144 -11.66 -26.47 -23.96
N ALA A 145 -11.59 -27.11 -25.13
CA ALA A 145 -10.39 -27.78 -25.61
C ALA A 145 -9.23 -26.79 -25.84
N ALA A 146 -9.50 -25.66 -26.50
CA ALA A 146 -8.50 -24.62 -26.74
C ALA A 146 -8.02 -23.94 -25.43
N ILE A 147 -8.89 -23.79 -24.43
CA ILE A 147 -8.53 -23.29 -23.10
C ILE A 147 -7.64 -24.32 -22.39
N ARG A 148 -7.99 -25.62 -22.43
CA ARG A 148 -7.14 -26.70 -21.88
C ARG A 148 -5.75 -26.69 -22.52
N GLU A 149 -5.66 -26.50 -23.83
CA GLU A 149 -4.39 -26.39 -24.55
C GLU A 149 -3.60 -25.12 -24.18
N ALA A 150 -4.28 -24.03 -23.85
CA ALA A 150 -3.66 -22.78 -23.45
C ALA A 150 -3.12 -22.77 -22.01
N VAL A 151 -3.62 -23.67 -21.15
CA VAL A 151 -3.14 -23.86 -19.77
C VAL A 151 -1.73 -24.43 -19.80
N GLU A 152 -0.77 -23.68 -19.24
CA GLU A 152 0.59 -24.18 -19.05
C GLU A 152 0.60 -25.30 -18.01
N PRO A 153 1.46 -26.33 -18.17
CA PRO A 153 1.57 -27.41 -17.21
C PRO A 153 2.07 -26.87 -15.86
N ALA A 154 1.84 -27.66 -14.81
CA ALA A 154 2.27 -27.33 -13.45
C ALA A 154 3.77 -27.02 -13.39
N LEU A 155 4.15 -26.18 -12.42
CA LEU A 155 5.53 -25.75 -12.27
C LEU A 155 6.41 -26.95 -11.85
N ALA A 156 7.65 -26.97 -12.34
CA ALA A 156 8.60 -28.05 -12.01
C ALA A 156 8.79 -28.22 -10.50
N ALA A 157 8.82 -27.11 -9.74
CA ALA A 157 8.93 -27.12 -8.29
C ALA A 157 7.71 -27.75 -7.58
N GLU A 158 6.49 -27.54 -8.10
CA GLU A 158 5.25 -28.11 -7.54
C GLU A 158 5.21 -29.63 -7.76
N ILE A 159 5.56 -30.05 -8.99
CA ILE A 159 5.66 -31.46 -9.35
C ILE A 159 6.74 -32.16 -8.50
N ALA A 160 7.90 -31.52 -8.32
CA ALA A 160 8.97 -32.06 -7.48
C ALA A 160 8.48 -32.36 -6.06
N VAL A 161 7.81 -31.40 -5.40
CA VAL A 161 7.27 -31.60 -4.05
C VAL A 161 6.22 -32.72 -4.01
N ILE A 162 5.32 -32.78 -5.00
CA ILE A 162 4.29 -33.84 -5.09
C ILE A 162 4.93 -35.24 -5.19
N LEU A 163 5.94 -35.39 -6.04
CA LEU A 163 6.66 -36.65 -6.24
C LEU A 163 7.44 -37.03 -4.97
N MET A 164 8.17 -36.07 -4.39
CA MET A 164 8.91 -36.24 -3.14
C MET A 164 8.02 -36.67 -1.96
N LEU A 165 6.82 -36.08 -1.83
CA LEU A 165 5.84 -36.47 -0.82
C LEU A 165 5.22 -37.83 -1.13
N GLY A 166 4.97 -38.13 -2.41
CA GLY A 166 4.49 -39.44 -2.87
C GLY A 166 5.46 -40.57 -2.49
N ASP A 167 6.76 -40.34 -2.70
CA ASP A 167 7.81 -41.27 -2.31
C ASP A 167 7.88 -41.44 -0.79
N ALA A 168 7.80 -40.35 -0.03
CA ALA A 168 7.87 -40.38 1.43
C ALA A 168 6.65 -41.09 2.07
N THR A 169 5.46 -40.88 1.52
CA THR A 169 4.22 -41.51 1.99
C THR A 169 4.21 -43.01 1.67
N ALA A 170 4.68 -43.40 0.48
CA ALA A 170 4.84 -44.80 0.12
C ALA A 170 5.85 -45.54 1.00
N ARG A 171 6.99 -44.91 1.35
CA ARG A 171 7.99 -45.48 2.28
C ARG A 171 7.44 -45.67 3.69
N THR A 172 6.59 -44.77 4.16
CA THR A 172 5.99 -44.82 5.50
C THR A 172 4.70 -45.63 5.55
N GLY A 173 4.19 -46.12 4.41
CA GLY A 173 2.99 -46.94 4.32
C GLY A 173 1.67 -46.18 4.53
N HIS A 174 1.67 -44.85 4.52
CA HIS A 174 0.46 -44.05 4.77
C HIS A 174 -0.31 -43.76 3.48
N SER A 175 -1.60 -44.11 3.45
CA SER A 175 -2.52 -43.74 2.39
C SER A 175 -3.13 -42.34 2.60
N LEU A 176 -3.82 -41.81 1.58
CA LEU A 176 -4.57 -40.54 1.71
C LEU A 176 -5.60 -40.58 2.85
N THR A 177 -6.20 -41.75 3.08
CA THR A 177 -7.18 -41.99 4.14
C THR A 177 -6.51 -41.90 5.51
N ASP A 178 -5.30 -42.45 5.65
CA ASP A 178 -4.54 -42.41 6.91
C ASP A 178 -4.10 -40.98 7.23
N LEU A 179 -3.63 -40.23 6.22
CA LEU A 179 -3.29 -38.81 6.36
C LEU A 179 -4.53 -37.98 6.75
N SER A 180 -5.69 -38.26 6.15
CA SER A 180 -6.94 -37.56 6.47
C SER A 180 -7.44 -37.90 7.88
N ALA A 181 -7.29 -39.14 8.32
CA ALA A 181 -7.62 -39.58 9.66
C ALA A 181 -6.69 -38.94 10.71
N LEU A 182 -5.40 -38.82 10.40
CA LEU A 182 -4.41 -38.14 11.25
C LEU A 182 -4.75 -36.67 11.45
N LEU A 183 -5.10 -35.96 10.37
CA LEU A 183 -5.53 -34.56 10.42
C LEU A 183 -6.85 -34.36 11.18
N SER A 184 -7.63 -35.42 11.36
CA SER A 184 -8.89 -35.40 12.11
C SER A 184 -8.71 -35.68 13.61
N ARG A 185 -7.49 -36.00 14.07
CA ARG A 185 -7.19 -36.20 15.50
C ARG A 185 -7.15 -34.86 16.25
N PRO A 186 -7.36 -34.85 17.57
CA PRO A 186 -7.14 -33.66 18.37
C PRO A 186 -5.63 -33.36 18.46
N ARG A 187 -5.22 -32.20 17.94
CA ARG A 187 -3.86 -31.62 18.05
C ARG A 187 -2.72 -32.48 17.48
N PRO A 188 -2.81 -33.00 16.24
CA PRO A 188 -1.72 -33.77 15.65
C PRO A 188 -0.48 -32.89 15.46
N VAL A 189 0.70 -33.48 15.66
CA VAL A 189 2.00 -32.92 15.31
C VAL A 189 2.51 -33.63 14.05
N ILE A 190 2.53 -32.94 12.92
CA ILE A 190 2.97 -33.47 11.63
C ILE A 190 4.26 -32.78 11.23
N VAL A 191 5.26 -33.56 10.81
CA VAL A 191 6.55 -33.06 10.38
C VAL A 191 6.83 -33.49 8.93
N LEU A 192 7.06 -32.52 8.06
CA LEU A 192 7.44 -32.70 6.66
C LEU A 192 8.87 -32.19 6.47
N LYS A 193 9.77 -33.03 5.97
CA LYS A 193 11.19 -32.67 5.78
C LYS A 193 11.61 -33.05 4.38
N GLY A 194 12.17 -32.14 3.60
CA GLY A 194 12.74 -32.47 2.30
C GLY A 194 14.09 -31.81 2.14
N ALA A 195 15.14 -32.61 1.88
CA ALA A 195 16.54 -32.17 1.78
C ALA A 195 16.83 -31.42 0.46
N VAL A 196 16.07 -30.35 0.20
CA VAL A 196 16.15 -29.52 -1.00
C VAL A 196 15.76 -28.09 -0.60
N ARG A 197 16.57 -27.10 -0.94
CA ARG A 197 16.30 -25.70 -0.60
C ARG A 197 15.02 -25.19 -1.28
N GLY A 198 14.14 -24.54 -0.52
CA GLY A 198 12.84 -24.04 -0.97
C GLY A 198 11.71 -25.07 -0.92
N PHE A 199 11.96 -26.26 -0.38
CA PHE A 199 10.95 -27.30 -0.16
C PHE A 199 9.87 -26.80 0.80
N GLU A 200 10.24 -26.13 1.88
CA GLU A 200 9.32 -25.55 2.84
C GLU A 200 8.34 -24.59 2.16
N ARG A 201 8.87 -23.74 1.28
CA ARG A 201 8.13 -22.66 0.63
C ARG A 201 7.06 -23.23 -0.29
N CYS A 202 7.48 -24.15 -1.15
CA CYS A 202 6.63 -24.79 -2.15
C CYS A 202 5.61 -25.74 -1.50
N CYS A 203 6.00 -26.54 -0.51
CA CYS A 203 5.10 -27.47 0.18
C CYS A 203 3.97 -26.75 0.92
N SER A 204 4.29 -25.69 1.66
CA SER A 204 3.29 -24.86 2.33
C SER A 204 2.37 -24.14 1.34
N HIS A 205 2.89 -23.67 0.20
CA HIS A 205 2.06 -23.11 -0.87
C HIS A 205 1.03 -24.14 -1.36
N LEU A 206 1.46 -25.37 -1.63
CA LEU A 206 0.57 -26.43 -2.10
C LEU A 206 -0.51 -26.83 -1.08
N LEU A 207 -0.20 -26.73 0.22
CA LEU A 207 -1.13 -27.01 1.32
C LEU A 207 -2.15 -25.88 1.53
N ARG A 208 -1.72 -24.61 1.53
CA ARG A 208 -2.60 -23.44 1.67
C ARG A 208 -3.65 -23.40 0.55
N ARG A 209 -3.22 -23.69 -0.68
CA ARG A 209 -4.10 -23.70 -1.86
C ARG A 209 -4.94 -24.97 -2.00
N GLY A 210 -4.80 -25.94 -1.08
CA GLY A 210 -5.61 -27.16 -1.08
C GLY A 210 -5.32 -28.10 -2.26
N PHE A 211 -4.10 -28.11 -2.80
CA PHE A 211 -3.71 -29.03 -3.87
C PHE A 211 -3.36 -30.43 -3.34
N LEU A 212 -2.81 -30.51 -2.12
CA LEU A 212 -2.40 -31.78 -1.50
C LEU A 212 -3.47 -32.39 -0.59
N LEU A 213 -4.47 -31.62 -0.15
CA LEU A 213 -5.51 -32.10 0.75
C LEU A 213 -6.91 -31.83 0.18
N PRO A 214 -7.93 -32.64 0.55
CA PRO A 214 -9.30 -32.49 0.05
C PRO A 214 -9.91 -31.10 0.27
N ARG A 215 -9.43 -30.34 1.27
CA ARG A 215 -9.79 -28.94 1.52
C ARG A 215 -8.55 -28.14 1.91
N PRO A 216 -8.47 -26.83 1.60
CA PRO A 216 -7.35 -25.99 2.00
C PRO A 216 -7.21 -25.94 3.53
N LEU A 217 -5.97 -25.90 4.01
CA LEU A 217 -5.67 -25.73 5.44
C LEU A 217 -5.54 -24.25 5.77
N SER A 218 -6.27 -23.81 6.80
CA SER A 218 -6.05 -22.50 7.40
C SER A 218 -4.82 -22.61 8.29
N MET A 219 -3.75 -21.88 7.96
CA MET A 219 -2.46 -22.03 8.62
C MET A 219 -1.99 -20.71 9.23
N ILE A 220 -1.75 -20.70 10.53
CA ILE A 220 -1.18 -19.56 11.26
C ILE A 220 0.33 -19.76 11.37
N PRO A 221 1.15 -18.92 10.73
CA PRO A 221 2.59 -18.90 10.94
C PRO A 221 2.94 -18.76 12.44
N ILE A 222 3.88 -19.57 12.92
CA ILE A 222 4.19 -19.65 14.35
C ILE A 222 4.75 -18.35 14.94
N ASP A 223 5.33 -17.47 14.11
CA ASP A 223 5.83 -16.14 14.47
C ASP A 223 4.71 -15.14 14.77
N ARG A 224 3.45 -15.46 14.42
CA ARG A 224 2.28 -14.62 14.68
C ARG A 224 1.53 -14.95 15.95
N ILE A 225 1.94 -16.02 16.61
CA ILE A 225 1.37 -16.41 17.90
C ILE A 225 2.07 -15.55 18.96
N SER A 226 1.60 -14.31 19.07
CA SER A 226 1.98 -13.41 20.15
C SER A 226 1.44 -13.93 21.48
N LEU A 227 2.18 -13.70 22.57
CA LEU A 227 1.76 -13.97 23.96
C LEU A 227 0.56 -13.12 24.43
N ASP A 228 0.06 -12.24 23.55
CA ASP A 228 -1.06 -11.37 23.83
C ASP A 228 -2.39 -12.08 23.53
N TRP A 229 -2.96 -12.73 24.55
CA TRP A 229 -4.28 -13.38 24.51
C TRP A 229 -5.44 -12.40 24.20
N SER A 230 -5.14 -11.10 24.04
CA SER A 230 -6.07 -10.01 23.74
C SER A 230 -6.22 -9.68 22.24
N ALA A 231 -5.40 -10.27 21.35
CA ALA A 231 -5.47 -10.01 19.91
C ALA A 231 -6.77 -10.58 19.29
N PRO A 232 -7.59 -9.77 18.57
CA PRO A 232 -8.88 -10.20 18.00
C PRO A 232 -8.78 -11.35 16.99
N SER A 233 -7.59 -11.59 16.42
CA SER A 233 -7.33 -12.64 15.43
C SER A 233 -7.21 -14.05 16.01
N VAL A 234 -7.09 -14.19 17.35
CA VAL A 234 -6.98 -15.49 18.04
C VAL A 234 -8.30 -15.92 18.67
N MET A 235 -9.29 -15.02 18.78
CA MET A 235 -10.65 -15.30 19.27
C MET A 235 -11.65 -15.62 18.15
N ARG A 236 -11.35 -16.61 17.29
CA ARG A 236 -12.40 -17.30 16.52
C ARG A 236 -12.46 -18.77 16.98
N PRO A 237 -13.62 -19.28 17.42
CA PRO A 237 -13.70 -20.62 17.98
C PRO A 237 -13.40 -21.69 16.92
N TYR A 238 -12.50 -22.61 17.26
CA TYR A 238 -12.34 -23.98 16.76
C TYR A 238 -12.94 -24.28 15.36
N SER A 239 -12.23 -23.91 14.30
CA SER A 239 -12.29 -24.70 13.07
C SER A 239 -11.37 -25.92 13.24
N PRO A 240 -11.84 -27.17 13.04
CA PRO A 240 -11.01 -28.38 13.14
C PRO A 240 -9.89 -28.46 12.07
N ARG A 241 -9.63 -27.37 11.34
CA ARG A 241 -8.71 -27.27 10.20
C ARG A 241 -7.67 -26.15 10.35
N LEU A 242 -7.67 -25.47 11.49
CA LEU A 242 -6.70 -24.45 11.83
C LEU A 242 -5.45 -25.13 12.37
N SER A 243 -4.33 -25.03 11.65
CA SER A 243 -3.03 -25.58 12.09
C SER A 243 -2.03 -24.45 12.30
N ILE A 244 -1.16 -24.61 13.29
CA ILE A 244 0.04 -23.79 13.43
C ILE A 244 1.06 -24.29 12.42
N LEU A 245 1.62 -23.38 11.64
CA LEU A 245 2.67 -23.69 10.68
C LEU A 245 4.03 -23.22 11.21
N LEU A 246 4.94 -24.18 11.40
CA LEU A 246 6.35 -23.93 11.66
C LEU A 246 7.13 -24.23 10.37
N GLU A 247 7.59 -23.19 9.68
CA GLU A 247 8.50 -23.32 8.53
C GLU A 247 9.95 -23.22 9.04
N ALA A 248 10.84 -24.09 8.56
CA ALA A 248 12.26 -24.06 8.89
C ALA A 248 13.12 -24.21 7.62
N SER A 249 13.69 -23.10 7.14
CA SER A 249 14.54 -23.06 5.95
C SER A 249 16.02 -22.90 6.31
N TYR A 250 16.90 -23.08 5.32
CA TYR A 250 18.35 -22.87 5.50
C TYR A 250 18.73 -21.45 5.95
N ASP A 251 17.85 -20.47 5.71
CA ASP A 251 18.10 -19.06 6.01
C ASP A 251 17.64 -18.67 7.43
N MET A 252 17.01 -19.58 8.17
CA MET A 252 16.54 -19.36 9.53
C MET A 252 17.58 -19.72 10.59
N SER A 253 17.67 -18.92 11.65
CA SER A 253 18.54 -19.25 12.78
C SER A 253 17.93 -20.38 13.63
N LYS A 254 18.77 -21.25 14.20
CA LYS A 254 18.32 -22.31 15.14
C LYS A 254 17.49 -21.75 16.30
N ARG A 255 17.80 -20.51 16.74
CA ARG A 255 17.07 -19.83 17.83
C ARG A 255 15.64 -19.47 17.43
N ASP A 256 15.40 -19.11 16.17
CA ASP A 256 14.05 -18.75 15.70
C ASP A 256 13.16 -19.98 15.58
N VAL A 257 13.70 -21.09 15.09
CA VAL A 257 13.01 -22.38 15.07
C VAL A 257 12.72 -22.84 16.50
N GLU A 258 13.68 -22.77 17.42
CA GLU A 258 13.48 -23.12 18.84
C GLU A 258 12.43 -22.24 19.53
N ARG A 259 12.41 -20.93 19.23
CA ARG A 259 11.39 -20.01 19.75
C ARG A 259 10.01 -20.46 19.28
N GLY A 260 9.84 -20.77 18.00
CA GLY A 260 8.57 -21.29 17.47
C GLY A 260 8.12 -22.55 18.21
N VAL A 261 9.00 -23.55 18.32
CA VAL A 261 8.67 -24.84 18.97
C VAL A 261 8.24 -24.69 20.43
N ARG A 262 8.77 -23.72 21.18
CA ARG A 262 8.36 -23.49 22.58
C ARG A 262 6.91 -23.03 22.71
N HIS A 263 6.37 -22.30 21.73
CA HIS A 263 5.03 -21.71 21.83
C HIS A 263 3.93 -22.63 21.31
N ALA A 264 4.22 -23.51 20.35
CA ALA A 264 3.21 -24.38 19.74
C ALA A 264 2.37 -25.19 20.76
N PRO A 265 2.95 -25.83 21.79
CA PRO A 265 2.19 -26.66 22.73
C PRO A 265 1.17 -25.87 23.58
N THR A 266 1.40 -24.57 23.79
CA THR A 266 0.57 -23.72 24.67
C THR A 266 -0.75 -23.27 24.02
N THR A 267 -0.86 -23.39 22.70
CA THR A 267 -2.01 -22.92 21.92
C THR A 267 -3.18 -23.90 21.87
N GLY A 268 -2.91 -25.19 22.10
CA GLY A 268 -3.90 -26.25 21.93
C GLY A 268 -4.39 -26.48 20.50
N LEU A 269 -3.66 -26.02 19.47
CA LEU A 269 -3.94 -26.24 18.05
C LEU A 269 -3.06 -27.38 17.46
N PRO A 270 -3.49 -28.04 16.35
CA PRO A 270 -2.62 -28.88 15.53
C PRO A 270 -1.35 -28.16 15.09
N LEU A 271 -0.21 -28.87 15.02
CA LEU A 271 1.07 -28.33 14.58
C LEU A 271 1.55 -29.04 13.32
N LEU A 272 1.83 -28.26 12.27
CA LEU A 272 2.49 -28.70 11.06
C LEU A 272 3.86 -28.04 10.96
N ALA A 273 4.92 -28.83 11.01
CA ALA A 273 6.28 -28.35 10.82
C ALA A 273 6.80 -28.78 9.44
N ILE A 274 7.32 -27.85 8.65
CA ILE A 274 7.86 -28.10 7.31
C ILE A 274 9.29 -27.59 7.27
N ALA A 275 10.25 -28.40 6.81
CA ALA A 275 11.65 -28.03 6.78
C ALA A 275 12.40 -28.44 5.50
N ASP A 276 13.35 -27.58 5.11
CA ASP A 276 14.28 -27.77 3.97
C ASP A 276 15.41 -28.78 4.25
N HIS A 277 15.60 -29.16 5.51
CA HIS A 277 16.56 -30.18 5.90
C HIS A 277 16.15 -30.83 7.22
N PRO A 278 16.39 -32.14 7.43
CA PRO A 278 16.06 -32.84 8.67
C PRO A 278 16.64 -32.21 9.93
N ASP A 279 17.79 -31.55 9.83
CA ASP A 279 18.55 -31.00 10.96
C ASP A 279 18.12 -29.59 11.40
N LEU A 280 17.22 -28.96 10.64
CA LEU A 280 16.73 -27.61 10.96
C LEU A 280 15.68 -27.64 12.08
N LEU A 281 15.00 -28.78 12.29
CA LEU A 281 13.99 -28.92 13.33
C LEU A 281 14.57 -29.54 14.62
N PRO A 282 14.23 -29.01 15.81
CA PRO A 282 14.67 -29.57 17.08
C PRO A 282 14.28 -31.06 17.23
N GLN A 283 15.23 -31.90 17.66
CA GLN A 283 15.00 -33.35 17.79
C GLN A 283 13.78 -33.70 18.66
N ARG A 284 13.52 -32.92 19.71
CA ARG A 284 12.36 -33.13 20.60
C ARG A 284 11.03 -33.02 19.86
N LEU A 285 10.89 -32.06 18.94
CA LEU A 285 9.68 -31.89 18.14
C LEU A 285 9.48 -33.08 17.20
N VAL A 286 10.56 -33.55 16.58
CA VAL A 286 10.55 -34.66 15.62
C VAL A 286 10.19 -35.96 16.35
N GLN A 287 10.71 -36.18 17.56
CA GLN A 287 10.39 -37.34 18.39
C GLN A 287 8.94 -37.34 18.90
N SER A 288 8.34 -36.15 19.09
CA SER A 288 6.93 -36.01 19.50
C SER A 288 5.94 -36.04 18.34
N ALA A 289 6.40 -36.14 17.09
CA ALA A 289 5.54 -36.05 15.92
C ALA A 289 4.69 -37.32 15.75
N ASP A 290 3.39 -37.15 15.55
CA ASP A 290 2.47 -38.24 15.21
C ASP A 290 2.74 -38.80 13.81
N LEU A 291 3.31 -37.98 12.92
CA LEU A 291 3.78 -38.39 11.60
C LEU A 291 5.01 -37.58 11.19
N THR A 292 6.05 -38.27 10.75
CA THR A 292 7.21 -37.64 10.09
C THR A 292 7.35 -38.19 8.68
N LEU A 293 7.21 -37.32 7.67
CA LEU A 293 7.50 -37.64 6.28
C LEU A 293 8.87 -37.09 5.90
N HIS A 294 9.79 -37.99 5.56
CA HIS A 294 11.13 -37.65 5.08
C HIS A 294 11.22 -37.82 3.57
N CYS A 295 11.32 -36.71 2.86
CA CYS A 295 11.53 -36.62 1.43
C CYS A 295 13.02 -36.67 1.10
N ASN A 296 13.38 -37.55 0.17
CA ASN A 296 14.74 -37.71 -0.31
C ASN A 296 15.19 -36.46 -1.08
N PRO A 297 16.50 -36.19 -1.18
CA PRO A 297 17.02 -35.13 -2.04
C PRO A 297 16.71 -35.40 -3.52
N LEU A 298 16.95 -34.40 -4.37
CA LEU A 298 16.83 -34.54 -5.82
C LEU A 298 17.76 -35.66 -6.33
N SER A 299 17.24 -36.48 -7.24
CA SER A 299 18.00 -37.53 -7.93
C SER A 299 17.79 -37.44 -9.45
N PRO A 300 18.68 -38.03 -10.26
CA PRO A 300 18.52 -38.05 -11.71
C PRO A 300 17.17 -38.67 -12.15
N GLU A 301 16.73 -39.73 -11.46
CA GLU A 301 15.45 -40.39 -11.72
C GLU A 301 14.25 -39.48 -11.42
N LEU A 302 14.32 -38.73 -10.31
CA LEU A 302 13.30 -37.76 -9.94
C LEU A 302 13.28 -36.59 -10.93
N LEU A 303 14.45 -36.10 -11.38
CA LEU A 303 14.54 -35.07 -12.43
C LEU A 303 13.91 -35.52 -13.74
N LYS A 304 14.16 -36.77 -14.16
CA LYS A 304 13.50 -37.36 -15.33
C LYS A 304 11.98 -37.41 -15.16
N GLU A 305 11.49 -37.79 -13.99
CA GLU A 305 10.04 -37.83 -13.71
C GLU A 305 9.40 -36.44 -13.71
N ILE A 306 10.07 -35.44 -13.13
CA ILE A 306 9.66 -34.03 -13.18
C ILE A 306 9.62 -33.54 -14.63
N ALA A 307 10.71 -33.74 -15.38
CA ALA A 307 10.81 -33.33 -16.78
C ALA A 307 9.74 -34.01 -17.65
N ARG A 308 9.43 -35.28 -17.42
CA ARG A 308 8.34 -36.00 -18.11
C ARG A 308 6.98 -35.33 -17.90
N HIS A 309 6.73 -34.78 -16.71
CA HIS A 309 5.47 -34.10 -16.39
C HIS A 309 5.40 -32.64 -16.88
N VAL A 310 6.54 -31.95 -16.99
CA VAL A 310 6.60 -30.53 -17.43
C VAL A 310 6.76 -30.39 -18.95
N ILE A 311 7.66 -31.18 -19.53
CA ILE A 311 8.06 -31.11 -20.94
C ILE A 311 7.19 -32.03 -21.80
N GLY A 312 6.83 -33.20 -21.26
CA GLY A 312 6.09 -34.26 -21.95
C GLY A 312 6.97 -35.43 -22.38
N ALA A 313 6.33 -36.51 -22.87
CA ALA A 313 6.98 -37.79 -23.17
C ALA A 313 7.76 -37.84 -24.51
N ALA A 314 7.80 -36.74 -25.26
CA ALA A 314 8.33 -36.71 -26.64
C ALA A 314 9.83 -36.38 -26.73
N GLY A 315 10.51 -36.09 -25.61
CA GLY A 315 11.94 -35.76 -25.59
C GLY A 315 12.82 -36.93 -25.17
N ASP A 316 14.07 -36.94 -25.65
CA ASP A 316 15.13 -37.85 -25.17
C ASP A 316 15.53 -37.50 -23.72
N LEU A 317 14.72 -37.97 -22.77
CA LEU A 317 14.92 -37.69 -21.34
C LEU A 317 16.18 -38.38 -20.77
N ASP A 318 16.81 -39.30 -21.51
CA ASP A 318 18.04 -39.97 -21.07
C ASP A 318 19.25 -39.03 -21.05
N ALA A 319 19.18 -37.90 -21.78
CA ALA A 319 20.16 -36.82 -21.65
C ALA A 319 20.29 -36.30 -20.20
N LEU A 320 19.25 -36.41 -19.36
CA LEU A 320 19.29 -35.99 -17.96
C LEU A 320 20.20 -36.87 -17.07
N ASP A 321 20.61 -38.05 -17.53
CA ASP A 321 21.61 -38.88 -16.81
C ASP A 321 23.00 -38.21 -16.77
N ALA A 322 23.22 -37.17 -17.60
CA ALA A 322 24.43 -36.37 -17.56
C ALA A 322 24.54 -35.49 -16.30
N VAL A 323 23.46 -35.32 -15.53
CA VAL A 323 23.50 -34.66 -14.22
C VAL A 323 23.62 -35.74 -13.15
N SER A 324 24.79 -35.83 -12.51
CA SER A 324 25.07 -36.85 -11.49
C SER A 324 24.23 -36.67 -10.23
N ALA A 325 24.14 -37.73 -9.41
CA ALA A 325 23.41 -37.67 -8.15
C ALA A 325 23.99 -36.65 -7.15
N GLU A 326 25.30 -36.38 -7.16
CA GLU A 326 25.89 -35.34 -6.31
C GLU A 326 25.56 -33.93 -6.80
N GLU A 327 25.58 -33.72 -8.12
CA GLU A 327 25.16 -32.46 -8.74
C GLU A 327 23.67 -32.17 -8.49
N CYS A 328 22.83 -33.20 -8.50
CA CYS A 328 21.41 -33.07 -8.17
C CYS A 328 21.18 -32.53 -6.76
N LYS A 329 22.01 -32.92 -5.76
CA LYS A 329 21.88 -32.43 -4.38
C LYS A 329 22.22 -30.95 -4.23
N MET A 330 22.98 -30.38 -5.15
CA MET A 330 23.35 -28.96 -5.14
C MET A 330 22.22 -28.06 -5.67
N LEU A 331 21.23 -28.64 -6.36
CA LEU A 331 20.13 -27.90 -6.97
C LEU A 331 19.03 -27.57 -5.93
N SER A 332 18.50 -26.35 -6.01
CA SER A 332 17.29 -25.93 -5.27
C SER A 332 16.02 -26.13 -6.10
N LEU A 333 14.85 -26.08 -5.45
CA LEU A 333 13.57 -26.08 -6.19
C LEU A 333 13.43 -24.85 -7.11
N ASN A 334 14.07 -23.73 -6.77
CA ASN A 334 14.09 -22.54 -7.61
C ASN A 334 14.91 -22.81 -8.88
N ASP A 335 16.04 -23.53 -8.79
CA ASP A 335 16.84 -23.89 -9.96
C ASP A 335 16.04 -24.76 -10.94
N LEU A 336 15.20 -25.66 -10.45
CA LEU A 336 14.27 -26.44 -11.27
C LEU A 336 13.23 -25.57 -11.97
N LEU A 337 12.70 -24.54 -11.28
CA LEU A 337 11.72 -23.61 -11.84
C LEU A 337 12.29 -22.80 -13.02
N TRP A 338 13.57 -22.43 -12.97
CA TRP A 338 14.24 -21.71 -14.07
C TRP A 338 14.69 -22.65 -15.20
N SER A 339 15.03 -23.89 -14.87
CA SER A 339 15.72 -24.80 -15.79
C SER A 339 14.80 -25.80 -16.48
N ILE A 340 13.66 -26.16 -15.90
CA ILE A 340 12.69 -27.10 -16.46
C ILE A 340 11.40 -26.36 -16.78
N ARG A 341 11.16 -26.11 -18.07
CA ARG A 341 9.97 -25.39 -18.56
C ARG A 341 9.33 -26.12 -19.74
N PRO A 342 8.05 -25.83 -20.03
CA PRO A 342 7.36 -26.46 -21.14
C PRO A 342 8.07 -26.16 -22.46
N ARG A 343 8.03 -27.10 -23.41
CA ARG A 343 8.60 -26.96 -24.77
C ARG A 343 10.13 -26.84 -24.85
N MET A 344 10.86 -27.19 -23.79
CA MET A 344 12.33 -27.31 -23.83
C MET A 344 12.77 -28.71 -24.29
N SER A 345 13.97 -28.83 -24.85
CA SER A 345 14.60 -30.15 -25.05
C SER A 345 15.30 -30.61 -23.76
N ALA A 346 15.46 -31.92 -23.57
CA ALA A 346 16.17 -32.46 -22.41
C ALA A 346 17.62 -31.96 -22.35
N THR A 347 18.29 -31.83 -23.50
CA THR A 347 19.65 -31.26 -23.60
C THR A 347 19.69 -29.81 -23.14
N GLU A 348 18.69 -29.00 -23.47
CA GLU A 348 18.63 -27.60 -23.01
C GLU A 348 18.45 -27.51 -21.49
N VAL A 349 17.66 -28.40 -20.91
CA VAL A 349 17.50 -28.50 -19.45
C VAL A 349 18.83 -28.85 -18.79
N VAL A 350 19.53 -29.87 -19.29
CA VAL A 350 20.85 -30.31 -18.77
C VAL A 350 21.83 -29.14 -18.78
N ASN A 351 21.95 -28.44 -19.91
CA ASN A 351 22.87 -27.30 -20.04
C ASN A 351 22.57 -26.20 -19.01
N ARG A 352 21.29 -25.90 -18.75
CA ARG A 352 20.91 -24.88 -17.75
C ARG A 352 21.17 -25.32 -16.32
N LEU A 353 20.88 -26.58 -15.99
CA LEU A 353 21.18 -27.14 -14.67
C LEU A 353 22.69 -27.13 -14.41
N GLN A 354 23.50 -27.60 -15.36
CA GLN A 354 24.96 -27.60 -15.25
C GLN A 354 25.53 -26.19 -15.15
N ALA A 355 25.00 -25.22 -15.89
CA ALA A 355 25.40 -23.82 -15.77
C ALA A 355 25.11 -23.23 -14.38
N LYS A 356 24.08 -23.73 -13.68
CA LYS A 356 23.76 -23.34 -12.30
C LYS A 356 24.68 -24.00 -11.28
N ILE A 357 24.97 -25.29 -11.48
CA ILE A 357 25.90 -26.05 -10.63
C ILE A 357 27.33 -25.48 -10.73
N ALA A 358 27.74 -25.01 -11.90
CA ALA A 358 29.06 -24.43 -12.12
C ALA A 358 29.27 -23.05 -11.45
N GLN A 359 28.20 -22.42 -10.94
CA GLN A 359 28.31 -21.18 -10.16
C GLN A 359 28.65 -21.55 -8.72
N PRO A 360 29.72 -20.98 -8.13
CA PRO A 360 30.07 -21.30 -6.75
C PRO A 360 28.90 -20.97 -5.82
N PRO A 361 28.55 -21.86 -4.87
CA PRO A 361 27.60 -21.51 -3.84
C PRO A 361 28.16 -20.29 -3.10
N GLN A 362 27.39 -19.20 -3.01
CA GLN A 362 27.77 -18.07 -2.17
C GLN A 362 27.78 -18.52 -0.71
N GLU A 363 28.90 -19.07 -0.26
CA GLU A 363 29.19 -19.36 1.13
C GLU A 363 29.43 -18.03 1.85
N ARG A 364 28.49 -17.68 2.73
CA ARG A 364 28.70 -16.66 3.75
C ARG A 364 29.86 -17.09 4.65
N SER A 365 31.01 -16.46 4.51
CA SER A 365 32.11 -16.63 5.46
C SER A 365 31.74 -16.11 6.86
N PRO A 366 32.15 -16.82 7.92
CA PRO A 366 31.93 -16.38 9.29
C PRO A 366 32.83 -15.18 9.63
N ARG A 367 32.28 -14.26 10.41
CA ARG A 367 32.93 -13.10 11.04
C ARG A 367 34.45 -13.28 11.25
N SER A 368 35.27 -12.53 10.51
CA SER A 368 36.67 -12.31 10.85
C SER A 368 36.86 -10.91 11.41
N LYS A 369 37.61 -10.84 12.51
CA LYS A 369 38.06 -9.63 13.19
C LYS A 369 39.31 -9.07 12.49
N ASN A 370 39.44 -7.75 12.64
CA ASN A 370 40.67 -6.95 12.73
C ASN A 370 41.34 -6.35 11.47
N ASN A 371 41.47 -5.02 11.61
CA ASN A 371 42.64 -4.16 11.44
C ASN A 371 43.02 -3.70 10.03
N GLY A 372 43.07 -2.37 9.91
CA GLY A 372 43.31 -1.65 8.67
C GLY A 372 44.77 -1.43 8.32
N ARG A 373 44.93 -0.71 7.20
CA ARG A 373 45.90 0.35 6.96
C ARG A 373 45.68 0.94 5.57
N ASP A 374 46.04 2.21 5.48
CA ASP A 374 45.76 3.20 4.45
C ASP A 374 46.40 2.94 3.07
N ALA A 375 45.70 3.35 2.02
CA ALA A 375 46.27 3.92 0.78
C ALA A 375 45.18 4.69 0.01
N PRO A 376 45.52 5.76 -0.74
CA PRO A 376 44.62 6.89 -0.99
C PRO A 376 43.68 6.64 -2.18
N ALA A 377 42.42 7.05 -2.03
CA ALA A 377 41.40 6.90 -3.07
C ALA A 377 41.20 8.20 -3.85
N SER A 378 41.50 8.15 -5.15
CA SER A 378 40.97 9.07 -6.14
C SER A 378 39.54 8.68 -6.52
N GLN A 379 38.66 9.68 -6.43
CA GLN A 379 37.44 9.93 -7.21
C GLN A 379 36.52 8.77 -7.61
N SER A 380 35.25 8.93 -7.21
CA SER A 380 34.04 8.55 -7.95
C SER A 380 33.84 7.04 -8.15
N LYS A 381 33.34 6.36 -7.11
CA LYS A 381 32.53 5.14 -7.25
C LYS A 381 31.37 5.17 -6.28
N THR A 382 30.16 5.03 -6.80
CA THR A 382 28.97 4.59 -6.07
C THR A 382 29.33 3.39 -5.20
N ALA A 383 29.32 3.59 -3.88
CA ALA A 383 29.79 2.61 -2.92
C ALA A 383 28.69 1.59 -2.58
N ALA A 384 29.12 0.46 -2.00
CA ALA A 384 28.33 -0.73 -1.65
C ALA A 384 27.09 -0.50 -0.74
N THR A 385 26.83 0.74 -0.33
CA THR A 385 25.82 1.16 0.67
C THR A 385 24.48 1.57 0.05
N GLY A 386 24.41 1.80 -1.27
CA GLY A 386 23.18 2.21 -1.94
C GLY A 386 22.75 3.68 -1.67
N GLY A 387 23.56 4.47 -0.96
CA GLY A 387 23.32 5.90 -0.78
C GLY A 387 24.14 6.75 -1.76
N GLU A 388 23.62 7.90 -2.18
CA GLU A 388 24.32 8.91 -2.95
C GLU A 388 24.84 10.00 -2.00
N LEU A 389 26.17 10.18 -1.93
CA LEU A 389 26.80 11.25 -1.17
C LEU A 389 26.94 12.51 -2.05
N ILE A 390 26.28 13.58 -1.64
CA ILE A 390 26.22 14.87 -2.35
C ILE A 390 26.92 15.91 -1.47
N GLN A 391 27.84 16.68 -2.05
CA GLN A 391 28.50 17.80 -1.35
C GLN A 391 27.63 19.06 -1.41
N PRO A 392 27.66 19.92 -0.37
CA PRO A 392 26.93 21.17 -0.40
C PRO A 392 27.47 22.08 -1.51
N ALA A 393 26.60 22.93 -2.04
CA ALA A 393 27.01 23.98 -2.97
C ALA A 393 27.91 25.02 -2.28
N ASP A 394 28.72 25.70 -3.09
CA ASP A 394 29.63 26.75 -2.63
C ASP A 394 28.88 27.82 -1.82
N PRO A 395 29.39 28.24 -0.63
CA PRO A 395 28.83 29.34 0.15
C PRO A 395 28.62 30.64 -0.63
N ASP A 396 29.39 30.88 -1.70
CA ASP A 396 29.30 32.10 -2.51
C ASP A 396 28.42 31.94 -3.76
N ASP A 397 27.87 30.74 -4.01
CA ASP A 397 26.95 30.52 -5.13
C ASP A 397 25.55 31.09 -4.81
N GLU A 398 25.26 32.28 -5.34
CA GLU A 398 23.94 32.92 -5.25
C GLU A 398 22.81 32.11 -5.91
N ASN A 399 23.13 31.18 -6.82
CA ASN A 399 22.15 30.32 -7.47
C ASN A 399 21.91 29.00 -6.72
N ALA A 400 22.63 28.75 -5.63
CA ALA A 400 22.46 27.55 -4.82
C ALA A 400 21.08 27.52 -4.19
N LEU A 401 20.42 26.36 -4.26
CA LEU A 401 19.15 26.15 -3.61
C LEU A 401 19.35 26.11 -2.08
N ARG A 402 18.78 27.06 -1.35
CA ARG A 402 18.84 27.14 0.12
C ARG A 402 17.44 27.28 0.71
N VAL A 403 17.27 26.92 1.98
CA VAL A 403 15.96 26.92 2.64
C VAL A 403 15.42 28.34 2.78
N GLU A 404 16.29 29.33 2.96
CA GLU A 404 15.92 30.75 3.04
C GLU A 404 15.28 31.28 1.75
N ALA A 405 15.56 30.63 0.60
CA ALA A 405 15.01 30.98 -0.70
C ALA A 405 13.79 30.13 -1.10
N LEU A 406 13.42 29.13 -0.29
CA LEU A 406 12.29 28.25 -0.58
C LEU A 406 10.98 28.87 -0.12
N SER A 407 10.00 28.96 -1.02
CA SER A 407 8.63 29.38 -0.71
C SER A 407 7.72 28.19 -0.43
N GLY A 408 6.88 28.27 0.60
CA GLY A 408 5.81 27.29 0.87
C GLY A 408 6.18 26.11 1.75
N TYR A 409 7.32 26.18 2.45
CA TYR A 409 7.78 25.12 3.34
C TYR A 409 7.44 25.36 4.83
N GLY A 410 6.88 26.53 5.18
CA GLY A 410 6.30 26.82 6.50
C GLY A 410 7.16 26.36 7.67
N GLU A 411 6.58 25.55 8.55
CA GLU A 411 7.22 24.96 9.73
C GLU A 411 8.55 24.23 9.39
N ALA A 412 8.68 23.62 8.22
CA ALA A 412 9.92 22.93 7.83
C ALA A 412 11.06 23.94 7.60
N ALA A 413 10.75 25.12 7.05
CA ALA A 413 11.74 26.17 6.88
C ALA A 413 12.15 26.77 8.24
N GLU A 414 11.19 26.99 9.14
CA GLU A 414 11.46 27.47 10.51
C GLU A 414 12.35 26.48 11.28
N TRP A 415 12.04 25.19 11.21
CA TRP A 415 12.85 24.13 11.81
C TRP A 415 14.29 24.12 11.27
N ALA A 416 14.46 24.28 9.96
CA ALA A 416 15.79 24.30 9.33
C ALA A 416 16.62 25.51 9.75
N ILE A 417 15.99 26.69 9.88
CA ILE A 417 16.65 27.91 10.36
C ILE A 417 17.05 27.74 11.82
N ALA A 418 16.16 27.25 12.68
CA ALA A 418 16.49 26.97 14.07
C ALA A 418 17.65 25.97 14.20
N LEU A 419 17.62 24.89 13.42
CA LEU A 419 18.71 23.90 13.39
C LEU A 419 20.05 24.49 12.92
N LYS A 420 20.02 25.46 12.00
CA LYS A 420 21.23 26.16 11.54
C LYS A 420 21.86 26.98 12.65
N ASP A 421 21.05 27.68 13.43
CA ASP A 421 21.50 28.46 14.58
C ASP A 421 22.04 27.55 15.69
N ASP A 422 21.32 26.47 16.01
CA ASP A 422 21.75 25.44 16.97
C ASP A 422 23.08 24.79 16.55
N LEU A 423 23.26 24.49 15.26
CA LEU A 423 24.49 23.91 14.73
C LEU A 423 25.68 24.87 14.90
N ALA A 424 25.46 26.19 14.80
CA ALA A 424 26.50 27.17 15.08
C ALA A 424 26.88 27.17 16.58
N LEU A 425 25.89 27.15 17.47
CA LEU A 425 26.11 27.08 18.92
C LEU A 425 26.84 25.79 19.34
N TRP A 426 26.48 24.65 18.75
CA TRP A 426 27.17 23.38 18.98
C TRP A 426 28.62 23.41 18.48
N ARG A 427 28.88 23.99 17.31
CA ARG A 427 30.26 24.19 16.80
C ARG A 427 31.10 25.08 17.71
N GLU A 428 30.48 26.01 18.43
CA GLU A 428 31.11 26.87 19.42
C GLU A 428 31.22 26.23 20.82
N GLY A 429 30.65 25.04 21.02
CA GLY A 429 30.63 24.33 22.30
C GLY A 429 29.68 24.93 23.34
N GLN A 430 28.69 25.72 22.92
CA GLN A 430 27.70 26.38 23.78
C GLN A 430 26.40 25.57 23.94
N LEU A 431 26.20 24.57 23.09
CA LEU A 431 25.03 23.70 23.07
C LEU A 431 25.48 22.24 22.93
N GLU A 432 24.90 21.35 23.73
CA GLU A 432 25.16 19.92 23.61
C GLU A 432 24.30 19.31 22.49
N TRP A 433 24.83 18.31 21.77
CA TRP A 433 24.12 17.69 20.64
C TRP A 433 22.73 17.13 21.02
N GLN A 434 22.61 16.62 22.25
CA GLN A 434 21.36 16.04 22.77
C GLN A 434 20.24 17.07 22.96
N ASP A 435 20.58 18.36 23.06
CA ASP A 435 19.62 19.45 23.24
C ASP A 435 19.12 20.01 21.88
N MET A 436 19.72 19.57 20.76
CA MET A 436 19.34 19.96 19.41
C MET A 436 18.25 19.05 18.83
N ILE A 437 17.30 19.65 18.09
CA ILE A 437 16.24 18.91 17.38
C ILE A 437 16.74 18.46 16.01
N THR A 438 17.40 17.30 15.95
CA THR A 438 18.14 16.83 14.74
C THR A 438 17.42 15.76 13.93
N ARG A 439 16.18 15.39 14.29
CA ARG A 439 15.42 14.31 13.67
C ARG A 439 14.04 14.77 13.19
N LEU A 440 13.82 14.69 11.88
CA LEU A 440 12.65 15.21 11.20
C LEU A 440 11.98 14.15 10.31
N LEU A 441 10.65 14.06 10.35
CA LEU A 441 9.83 13.38 9.37
C LEU A 441 9.05 14.41 8.55
N LEU A 442 9.31 14.44 7.25
CA LEU A 442 8.53 15.18 6.27
C LEU A 442 7.45 14.27 5.68
N HIS A 443 6.19 14.70 5.72
CA HIS A 443 5.11 14.00 5.03
C HIS A 443 4.29 14.92 4.16
N GLY A 444 3.59 14.37 3.16
CA GLY A 444 2.68 15.13 2.31
C GLY A 444 2.56 14.53 0.91
N PRO A 445 1.69 15.08 0.04
CA PRO A 445 1.45 14.54 -1.30
C PRO A 445 2.72 14.38 -2.15
N PRO A 446 2.73 13.48 -3.15
CA PRO A 446 3.87 13.35 -4.06
C PRO A 446 4.09 14.65 -4.83
N GLY A 447 5.37 14.98 -5.09
CA GLY A 447 5.74 16.16 -5.88
C GLY A 447 5.73 17.51 -5.13
N THR A 448 5.51 17.53 -3.82
CA THR A 448 5.55 18.76 -2.98
C THR A 448 6.96 19.26 -2.66
N GLY A 449 8.01 18.51 -3.04
CA GLY A 449 9.39 18.96 -2.89
C GLY A 449 10.12 18.46 -1.64
N LYS A 450 9.67 17.37 -0.99
CA LYS A 450 10.37 16.73 0.15
C LYS A 450 11.87 16.48 -0.12
N THR A 451 12.21 15.89 -1.27
CA THR A 451 13.61 15.67 -1.70
C THR A 451 14.33 16.98 -2.01
N THR A 452 13.63 17.99 -2.53
CA THR A 452 14.16 19.34 -2.82
C THR A 452 14.55 20.06 -1.53
N PHE A 453 13.71 19.94 -0.49
CA PHE A 453 13.99 20.48 0.84
C PHE A 453 15.26 19.87 1.45
N ALA A 454 15.46 18.56 1.37
CA ALA A 454 16.66 17.92 1.91
C ALA A 454 17.95 18.45 1.27
N LYS A 455 17.94 18.70 -0.04
CA LYS A 455 19.06 19.34 -0.76
C LYS A 455 19.27 20.78 -0.30
N ALA A 456 18.18 21.54 -0.15
CA ALA A 456 18.24 22.92 0.32
C ALA A 456 18.78 23.01 1.75
N LEU A 457 18.36 22.08 2.63
CA LEU A 457 18.83 21.98 4.02
C LEU A 457 20.34 21.78 4.07
N ALA A 458 20.86 20.80 3.32
CA ALA A 458 22.30 20.54 3.26
C ALA A 458 23.12 21.76 2.79
N ASN A 459 22.63 22.47 1.77
CA ASN A 459 23.26 23.71 1.30
C ASN A 459 23.20 24.84 2.32
N SER A 460 22.11 24.95 3.09
CA SER A 460 21.93 26.01 4.09
C SER A 460 22.79 25.78 5.33
N LEU A 461 22.93 24.51 5.74
CA LEU A 461 23.79 24.08 6.85
C LEU A 461 25.27 23.97 6.48
N GLN A 462 25.58 23.99 5.17
CA GLN A 462 26.91 23.73 4.62
C GLN A 462 27.45 22.37 5.10
N LEU A 463 26.61 21.34 4.98
CA LEU A 463 26.91 19.95 5.34
C LEU A 463 26.74 19.04 4.12
N PRO A 464 27.50 17.94 4.02
CA PRO A 464 27.20 16.89 3.05
C PRO A 464 25.80 16.31 3.24
N LEU A 465 25.26 15.74 2.18
CA LEU A 465 23.98 15.05 2.14
C LEU A 465 24.20 13.60 1.70
N LEU A 466 23.89 12.64 2.55
CA LEU A 466 23.77 11.24 2.16
C LEU A 466 22.29 10.95 1.88
N ALA A 467 21.93 10.83 0.60
CA ALA A 467 20.57 10.55 0.17
C ALA A 467 20.38 9.04 -0.11
N THR A 468 19.34 8.45 0.46
CA THR A 468 18.96 7.04 0.23
C THR A 468 17.44 6.90 0.20
N SER A 469 16.93 5.71 -0.12
CA SER A 469 15.51 5.37 -0.04
C SER A 469 15.32 3.97 0.51
N VAL A 470 14.14 3.70 1.09
CA VAL A 470 13.79 2.33 1.50
C VAL A 470 13.79 1.38 0.30
N SER A 471 13.33 1.84 -0.86
CA SER A 471 13.41 1.09 -2.12
C SER A 471 14.85 0.68 -2.46
N THR A 472 15.84 1.55 -2.25
CA THR A 472 17.26 1.23 -2.46
C THR A 472 17.80 0.23 -1.45
N TRP A 473 17.31 0.28 -0.20
CA TRP A 473 17.64 -0.72 0.81
C TRP A 473 17.06 -2.10 0.47
N LEU A 474 15.91 -2.15 -0.21
CA LEU A 474 15.18 -3.36 -0.58
C LEU A 474 15.58 -3.98 -1.93
N GLU A 475 16.49 -3.38 -2.71
CA GLU A 475 16.99 -4.00 -3.95
C GLU A 475 17.54 -5.43 -3.74
N PRO A 476 18.25 -5.75 -2.64
CA PRO A 476 18.67 -7.11 -2.35
C PRO A 476 17.46 -7.97 -1.98
N SER A 477 17.36 -9.16 -2.56
CA SER A 477 16.26 -10.10 -2.29
C SER A 477 16.38 -10.80 -0.93
N ALA A 478 17.57 -10.82 -0.33
CA ALA A 478 17.83 -11.46 0.95
C ALA A 478 17.77 -10.46 2.12
N LEU A 479 16.96 -10.77 3.14
CA LEU A 479 16.83 -9.93 4.35
C LEU A 479 18.17 -9.55 4.98
N GLY A 480 19.09 -10.51 5.07
CA GLY A 480 20.41 -10.24 5.67
C GLY A 480 21.20 -9.16 4.93
N GLU A 481 21.07 -9.10 3.60
CA GLU A 481 21.71 -8.09 2.76
C GLU A 481 21.01 -6.74 2.89
N VAL A 482 19.67 -6.73 2.95
CA VAL A 482 18.88 -5.53 3.27
C VAL A 482 19.30 -4.95 4.62
N LEU A 483 19.31 -5.76 5.68
CA LEU A 483 19.72 -5.32 7.02
C LEU A 483 21.17 -4.83 7.05
N GLN A 484 22.06 -5.47 6.29
CA GLN A 484 23.45 -5.06 6.16
C GLN A 484 23.56 -3.71 5.44
N ARG A 485 22.80 -3.50 4.36
CA ARG A 485 22.81 -2.25 3.60
C ARG A 485 22.28 -1.07 4.40
N VAL A 486 21.20 -1.28 5.16
CA VAL A 486 20.66 -0.26 6.07
C VAL A 486 21.72 0.12 7.09
N ARG A 487 22.36 -0.88 7.73
CA ARG A 487 23.45 -0.63 8.68
C ARG A 487 24.62 0.12 8.04
N GLN A 488 25.05 -0.29 6.85
CA GLN A 488 26.16 0.36 6.14
C GLN A 488 25.84 1.80 5.75
N THR A 489 24.58 2.12 5.48
CA THR A 489 24.15 3.50 5.19
C THR A 489 24.34 4.40 6.41
N PHE A 490 23.96 3.94 7.60
CA PHE A 490 24.17 4.69 8.84
C PHE A 490 25.66 4.77 9.22
N GLU A 491 26.42 3.69 9.04
CA GLU A 491 27.88 3.72 9.25
C GLU A 491 28.59 4.68 8.29
N GLU A 492 28.09 4.84 7.05
CA GLU A 492 28.60 5.82 6.10
C GLU A 492 28.28 7.25 6.54
N ALA A 493 27.05 7.50 7.01
CA ALA A 493 26.69 8.80 7.58
C ALA A 493 27.60 9.18 8.76
N GLU A 494 27.86 8.23 9.67
CA GLU A 494 28.74 8.44 10.82
C GLU A 494 30.19 8.79 10.41
N ARG A 495 30.71 8.22 9.31
CA ARG A 495 32.06 8.56 8.79
C ARG A 495 32.18 9.98 8.25
N HIS A 496 31.06 10.57 7.83
CA HIS A 496 31.00 11.89 7.22
C HIS A 496 30.41 12.95 8.16
N ASN A 497 30.22 12.64 9.43
CA ASN A 497 29.78 13.60 10.44
C ASN A 497 30.68 14.86 10.45
N PRO A 498 30.10 16.10 10.43
CA PRO A 498 28.66 16.37 10.46
C PRO A 498 27.98 16.22 9.10
N ILE A 499 26.83 15.54 9.06
CA ILE A 499 26.12 15.20 7.81
C ILE A 499 24.59 15.22 7.95
N VAL A 500 23.89 15.48 6.84
CA VAL A 500 22.46 15.21 6.70
C VAL A 500 22.24 13.83 6.06
N LEU A 501 21.58 12.91 6.77
CA LEU A 501 21.09 11.63 6.25
C LEU A 501 19.63 11.77 5.84
N PHE A 502 19.36 11.71 4.53
CA PHE A 502 18.01 11.76 3.97
C PHE A 502 17.53 10.37 3.54
N ILE A 503 16.36 9.95 4.05
CA ILE A 503 15.74 8.66 3.78
C ILE A 503 14.37 8.90 3.12
N ASP A 504 14.29 8.69 1.81
CA ASP A 504 13.04 8.79 1.06
C ASP A 504 12.20 7.50 1.14
N GLU A 505 10.90 7.64 0.89
CA GLU A 505 9.91 6.55 0.94
C GLU A 505 9.97 5.73 2.24
N ILE A 506 10.08 6.41 3.39
CA ILE A 506 10.25 5.74 4.69
C ILE A 506 9.03 4.86 5.06
N ASP A 507 7.87 5.13 4.48
CA ASP A 507 6.68 4.27 4.53
C ASP A 507 6.91 2.87 3.96
N GLY A 508 7.92 2.69 3.10
CA GLY A 508 8.34 1.37 2.61
C GLY A 508 8.78 0.41 3.73
N LEU A 509 9.07 0.91 4.95
CA LEU A 509 9.32 0.06 6.12
C LEU A 509 8.04 -0.66 6.60
N GLY A 510 6.88 -0.06 6.36
CA GLY A 510 5.56 -0.55 6.77
C GLY A 510 5.28 -0.47 8.28
N THR A 511 4.18 -1.12 8.69
CA THR A 511 3.78 -1.27 10.11
C THR A 511 4.00 -2.69 10.62
N ARG A 512 4.37 -2.82 11.90
CA ARG A 512 4.36 -4.12 12.59
C ARG A 512 2.94 -4.71 12.56
N GLY A 513 2.83 -5.90 11.99
CA GLY A 513 1.56 -6.64 11.94
C GLY A 513 0.60 -6.28 10.80
N GLY A 514 0.91 -5.28 9.96
CA GLY A 514 0.10 -4.93 8.78
C GLY A 514 0.15 -5.98 7.67
N HIS A 515 1.26 -6.71 7.55
CA HIS A 515 1.44 -7.73 6.51
C HIS A 515 0.84 -9.08 6.95
N LYS A 516 -0.33 -9.45 6.41
CA LYS A 516 -0.92 -10.78 6.55
C LYS A 516 -0.31 -11.76 5.53
N ASP A 517 0.24 -12.80 6.10
CA ASP A 517 0.99 -13.99 5.68
C ASP A 517 2.47 -13.87 5.26
N ARG A 518 3.30 -14.70 5.91
CA ARG A 518 4.70 -15.09 5.59
C ARG A 518 5.83 -14.07 5.72
N ASP A 519 5.61 -12.79 5.42
CA ASP A 519 6.69 -11.79 5.46
C ASP A 519 6.71 -10.96 6.76
N SER A 520 5.84 -11.27 7.73
CA SER A 520 5.78 -10.53 9.01
C SER A 520 7.10 -10.53 9.77
N SER A 521 7.80 -11.67 9.83
CA SER A 521 9.12 -11.76 10.49
C SER A 521 10.20 -10.98 9.73
N TYR A 522 10.15 -11.00 8.39
CA TYR A 522 11.05 -10.22 7.53
C TYR A 522 10.88 -8.73 7.79
N TRP A 523 9.65 -8.23 7.66
CA TRP A 523 9.31 -6.83 7.86
C TRP A 523 9.55 -6.38 9.30
N ASN A 524 9.19 -7.19 10.29
CA ASN A 524 9.45 -6.88 11.69
C ASN A 524 10.96 -6.77 11.97
N SER A 525 11.78 -7.64 11.39
CA SER A 525 13.24 -7.57 11.55
C SER A 525 13.83 -6.32 10.90
N PHE A 526 13.31 -5.95 9.72
CA PHE A 526 13.69 -4.74 9.01
C PHE A 526 13.29 -3.48 9.79
N ILE A 527 12.04 -3.38 10.24
CA ILE A 527 11.54 -2.30 11.10
C ILE A 527 12.35 -2.23 12.40
N ASN A 528 12.62 -3.36 13.07
CA ASN A 528 13.42 -3.39 14.29
C ASN A 528 14.83 -2.86 14.07
N LYS A 529 15.45 -3.18 12.93
CA LYS A 529 16.78 -2.67 12.61
C LYS A 529 16.75 -1.18 12.33
N ALA A 530 15.75 -0.68 11.61
CA ALA A 530 15.55 0.75 11.42
C ALA A 530 15.33 1.47 12.76
N LEU A 531 14.51 0.90 13.66
CA LEU A 531 14.29 1.44 15.00
C LEU A 531 15.57 1.53 15.83
N GLU A 532 16.41 0.48 15.81
CA GLU A 532 17.72 0.45 16.48
C GLU A 532 18.67 1.53 15.95
N LEU A 533 18.62 1.80 14.63
CA LEU A 533 19.49 2.79 13.97
C LEU A 533 18.97 4.23 14.12
N LEU A 534 17.66 4.41 14.28
CA LEU A 534 17.06 5.71 14.54
C LEU A 534 17.07 6.08 16.03
N ASP A 535 17.22 5.09 16.92
CA ASP A 535 17.17 5.28 18.38
C ASP A 535 18.25 6.25 18.87
N GLY A 536 17.82 7.30 19.56
CA GLY A 536 18.68 8.30 20.19
C GLY A 536 19.50 7.78 21.36
N ALA A 537 19.18 6.59 21.90
CA ALA A 537 20.00 5.95 22.94
C ALA A 537 21.40 5.56 22.43
N VAL A 538 21.58 5.36 21.12
CA VAL A 538 22.89 5.26 20.49
C VAL A 538 23.24 6.67 20.01
N ALA A 539 24.04 7.39 20.81
CA ALA A 539 24.46 8.74 20.48
C ALA A 539 25.21 8.76 19.13
N ARG A 540 24.50 9.21 18.09
CA ARG A 540 25.05 9.56 16.77
C ARG A 540 25.19 11.06 16.72
N GLU A 541 26.12 11.55 17.51
CA GLU A 541 26.48 12.97 17.46
C GLU A 541 26.82 13.35 16.02
N GLY A 542 26.37 14.52 15.58
CA GLY A 542 26.64 15.07 14.26
C GLY A 542 25.94 14.43 13.05
N VAL A 543 24.99 13.50 13.26
CA VAL A 543 24.15 12.98 12.17
C VAL A 543 22.73 13.53 12.28
N ILE A 544 22.36 14.42 11.36
CA ILE A 544 20.99 14.95 11.22
C ILE A 544 20.19 13.98 10.37
N ILE A 545 19.03 13.53 10.83
CA ILE A 545 18.22 12.51 10.13
C ILE A 545 16.91 13.13 9.63
N VAL A 546 16.68 13.06 8.32
CA VAL A 546 15.45 13.52 7.67
C VAL A 546 14.79 12.36 6.93
N GLY A 547 13.64 11.91 7.40
CA GLY A 547 12.78 10.94 6.70
C GLY A 547 11.73 11.65 5.84
N ALA A 548 11.38 11.08 4.69
CA ALA A 548 10.29 11.57 3.84
C ALA A 548 9.28 10.46 3.50
N THR A 549 7.98 10.77 3.56
CA THR A 549 6.90 9.86 3.18
C THR A 549 5.75 10.56 2.47
N ASN A 550 5.02 9.83 1.62
CA ASN A 550 3.73 10.28 1.08
C ASN A 550 2.54 9.73 1.89
N GLN A 551 2.75 8.71 2.72
CA GLN A 551 1.70 7.94 3.38
C GLN A 551 2.08 7.72 4.85
N PRO A 552 1.97 8.76 5.70
CA PRO A 552 2.36 8.67 7.11
C PRO A 552 1.60 7.57 7.87
N ASP A 553 0.37 7.25 7.47
CA ASP A 553 -0.47 6.21 8.09
C ASP A 553 0.10 4.78 7.94
N LEU A 554 0.95 4.54 6.93
CA LEU A 554 1.59 3.25 6.72
C LEU A 554 2.88 3.07 7.55
N LEU A 555 3.32 4.11 8.25
CA LEU A 555 4.55 4.07 9.03
C LEU A 555 4.29 3.50 10.43
N ASP A 556 5.22 2.65 10.91
CA ASP A 556 5.12 2.13 12.28
C ASP A 556 5.19 3.26 13.31
N LYS A 557 4.18 3.32 14.21
CA LYS A 557 4.10 4.33 15.27
C LYS A 557 5.32 4.35 16.20
N ALA A 558 6.14 3.30 16.23
CA ALA A 558 7.38 3.29 17.00
C ALA A 558 8.50 4.10 16.34
N LEU A 559 8.52 4.27 15.01
CA LEU A 559 9.55 5.03 14.29
C LEU A 559 9.44 6.54 14.55
N VAL A 560 8.25 6.98 14.91
CA VAL A 560 7.86 8.40 15.04
C VAL A 560 7.79 8.88 16.50
N ARG A 561 8.23 8.07 17.46
CA ARG A 561 8.28 8.44 18.89
C ARG A 561 9.48 9.33 19.19
N SER A 562 9.40 10.02 20.34
CA SER A 562 10.51 10.81 20.89
C SER A 562 11.82 10.01 20.93
N GLY A 563 12.93 10.68 20.59
CA GLY A 563 14.26 10.09 20.41
C GLY A 563 14.49 9.41 19.05
N ARG A 564 13.49 9.41 18.15
CA ARG A 564 13.60 8.94 16.75
C ARG A 564 13.10 10.06 15.84
N LEU A 565 12.22 9.80 14.88
CA LEU A 565 11.66 10.85 14.03
C LEU A 565 10.58 11.61 14.81
N GLU A 566 10.99 12.45 15.75
CA GLU A 566 10.09 13.04 16.75
C GLU A 566 9.42 14.33 16.27
N THR A 567 10.05 15.06 15.35
CA THR A 567 9.47 16.24 14.71
C THR A 567 8.78 15.80 13.43
N HIS A 568 7.47 16.01 13.31
CA HIS A 568 6.71 15.67 12.09
C HIS A 568 6.18 16.94 11.48
N ILE A 569 6.48 17.16 10.22
CA ILE A 569 6.05 18.36 9.51
C ILE A 569 5.39 17.94 8.20
N GLU A 570 4.17 18.41 8.00
CA GLU A 570 3.47 18.26 6.73
C GLU A 570 3.95 19.31 5.74
N ILE A 571 4.30 18.88 4.53
CA ILE A 571 4.49 19.75 3.37
C ILE A 571 3.24 19.59 2.48
N PRO A 572 2.25 20.49 2.62
CA PRO A 572 1.01 20.41 1.85
C PRO A 572 1.26 20.73 0.37
N LEU A 573 0.21 20.63 -0.45
CA LEU A 573 0.27 21.22 -1.78
C LEU A 573 0.54 22.73 -1.68
N PRO A 574 1.36 23.29 -2.58
CA PRO A 574 1.73 24.70 -2.50
C PRO A 574 0.50 25.59 -2.70
N ASP A 575 0.34 26.60 -1.84
CA ASP A 575 -0.66 27.63 -2.02
C ASP A 575 -0.30 28.55 -3.20
N THR A 576 -1.20 29.45 -3.56
CA THR A 576 -1.01 30.38 -4.68
C THR A 576 0.27 31.21 -4.55
N LYS A 577 0.63 31.66 -3.34
CA LYS A 577 1.86 32.44 -3.12
C LYS A 577 3.10 31.56 -3.32
N SER A 578 3.07 30.35 -2.79
CA SER A 578 4.14 29.35 -2.93
C SER A 578 4.32 28.92 -4.37
N LEU A 579 3.24 28.71 -5.11
CA LEU A 579 3.25 28.42 -6.55
C LEU A 579 3.86 29.56 -7.37
N SER A 580 3.56 30.82 -7.03
CA SER A 580 4.19 31.98 -7.64
C SER A 580 5.71 31.96 -7.41
N GLY A 581 6.15 31.68 -6.17
CA GLY A 581 7.56 31.53 -5.83
C GLY A 581 8.24 30.36 -6.56
N ILE A 582 7.58 29.21 -6.65
CA ILE A 582 8.06 28.03 -7.38
C ILE A 582 8.17 28.33 -8.88
N LEU A 583 7.17 28.99 -9.48
CA LEU A 583 7.21 29.44 -10.87
C LEU A 583 8.38 30.40 -11.08
N ARG A 584 8.56 31.40 -10.21
CA ARG A 584 9.68 32.35 -10.24
C ARG A 584 11.02 31.62 -10.20
N TYR A 585 11.18 30.70 -9.25
CA TYR A 585 12.39 29.90 -9.09
C TYR A 585 12.70 29.09 -10.35
N HIS A 586 11.70 28.39 -10.90
CA HIS A 586 11.92 27.59 -12.11
C HIS A 586 12.10 28.43 -13.35
N LEU A 587 11.57 29.66 -13.42
CA LEU A 587 11.71 30.56 -14.57
C LEU A 587 13.03 31.36 -14.53
N LYS A 588 13.61 31.64 -13.35
CA LYS A 588 14.87 32.40 -13.15
C LYS A 588 14.92 33.71 -13.97
N HIS A 589 16.12 34.17 -14.36
CA HIS A 589 16.39 35.33 -15.23
C HIS A 589 16.02 35.13 -16.71
N HIS A 590 15.23 34.12 -17.05
CA HIS A 590 14.90 33.85 -18.46
C HIS A 590 13.70 34.65 -18.98
N LEU A 591 13.11 35.48 -18.13
CA LEU A 591 12.02 36.39 -18.48
C LEU A 591 12.57 37.80 -18.71
N ALA A 592 12.01 38.50 -19.69
CA ALA A 592 12.36 39.89 -20.00
C ALA A 592 11.60 40.92 -19.13
N ILE A 593 10.76 40.45 -18.20
CA ILE A 593 9.89 41.26 -17.34
C ILE A 593 10.40 41.13 -15.90
N GLU A 594 10.54 42.24 -15.19
CA GLU A 594 11.03 42.30 -13.82
C GLU A 594 10.11 43.16 -12.92
N GLY A 595 10.31 43.08 -11.60
CA GLY A 595 9.61 43.91 -10.62
C GLY A 595 8.15 43.52 -10.38
N ALA A 596 7.33 44.48 -9.92
CA ALA A 596 5.96 44.23 -9.48
C ALA A 596 5.03 43.69 -10.57
N GLU A 597 5.32 43.95 -11.84
CA GLU A 597 4.53 43.41 -12.96
C GLU A 597 4.74 41.91 -13.14
N LEU A 598 5.99 41.42 -13.01
CA LEU A 598 6.28 39.99 -13.03
C LEU A 598 5.52 39.26 -11.91
N GLU A 599 5.55 39.80 -10.69
CA GLU A 599 4.85 39.21 -9.55
C GLU A 599 3.35 39.11 -9.78
N ARG A 600 2.71 40.17 -10.33
CA ARG A 600 1.28 40.14 -10.67
C ARG A 600 0.96 39.03 -11.68
N GLN A 601 1.78 38.87 -12.72
CA GLN A 601 1.53 37.87 -13.76
C GLN A 601 1.79 36.44 -13.24
N LEU A 602 2.85 36.23 -12.46
CA LEU A 602 3.12 34.93 -11.84
C LEU A 602 2.01 34.51 -10.88
N LEU A 603 1.50 35.46 -10.09
CA LEU A 603 0.36 35.22 -9.20
C LEU A 603 -0.89 34.82 -9.98
N ARG A 604 -1.16 35.49 -11.12
CA ARG A 604 -2.25 35.12 -12.03
C ARG A 604 -2.13 33.70 -12.55
N ILE A 605 -0.93 33.27 -12.95
CA ILE A 605 -0.67 31.90 -13.43
C ILE A 605 -0.80 30.89 -12.28
N ALA A 606 -0.24 31.21 -11.11
CA ALA A 606 -0.28 30.37 -9.92
C ALA A 606 -1.72 30.05 -9.48
N ARG A 607 -2.63 31.03 -9.55
CA ARG A 607 -4.06 30.86 -9.23
C ARG A 607 -4.75 29.82 -10.10
N ARG A 608 -4.44 29.84 -11.40
CA ARG A 608 -4.94 28.85 -12.37
C ARG A 608 -4.27 27.48 -12.20
N ALA A 609 -3.18 27.42 -11.45
CA ALA A 609 -2.39 26.24 -11.18
C ALA A 609 -2.52 25.72 -9.73
N ASN A 610 -3.51 26.17 -8.94
CA ASN A 610 -3.59 26.00 -7.48
C ASN A 610 -3.70 24.55 -6.94
N SER A 611 -3.79 23.54 -7.81
CA SER A 611 -3.77 22.10 -7.47
C SER A 611 -2.61 21.35 -8.12
N LEU A 612 -1.67 22.06 -8.74
CA LEU A 612 -0.45 21.49 -9.26
C LEU A 612 0.59 21.38 -8.15
N SER A 613 1.31 20.26 -8.11
CA SER A 613 2.46 20.12 -7.22
C SER A 613 3.65 20.95 -7.72
N GLY A 614 4.66 21.17 -6.87
CA GLY A 614 5.90 21.82 -7.31
C GLY A 614 6.54 21.10 -8.51
N ALA A 615 6.51 19.77 -8.51
CA ALA A 615 6.98 18.95 -9.62
C ALA A 615 6.17 19.13 -10.92
N ASP A 616 4.85 19.36 -10.81
CA ASP A 616 3.99 19.64 -11.96
C ASP A 616 4.33 20.99 -12.59
N ILE A 617 4.58 22.01 -11.76
CA ILE A 617 5.05 23.33 -12.20
C ILE A 617 6.42 23.24 -12.86
N GLU A 618 7.37 22.50 -12.28
CA GLU A 618 8.68 22.27 -12.90
C GLU A 618 8.51 21.67 -14.30
N LYS A 619 7.65 20.64 -14.43
CA LYS A 619 7.36 20.00 -15.70
C LYS A 619 6.72 20.97 -16.70
N LEU A 620 5.77 21.79 -16.24
CA LEU A 620 5.10 22.83 -17.04
C LEU A 620 6.12 23.82 -17.61
N VAL A 621 7.00 24.36 -16.77
CA VAL A 621 8.05 25.29 -17.18
C VAL A 621 9.06 24.62 -18.12
N ARG A 622 9.40 23.35 -17.87
CA ARG A 622 10.30 22.58 -18.75
C ARG A 622 9.72 22.39 -20.16
N GLU A 623 8.42 22.13 -20.27
CA GLU A 623 7.70 22.00 -21.54
C GLU A 623 7.57 23.34 -22.27
N ALA A 624 7.29 24.42 -21.53
CA ALA A 624 7.29 25.78 -22.06
C ALA A 624 8.67 26.11 -22.67
N ARG A 625 9.75 25.87 -21.92
CA ARG A 625 11.13 26.05 -22.41
C ARG A 625 11.46 25.17 -23.61
N GLN A 626 10.98 23.93 -23.65
CA GLN A 626 11.21 23.05 -24.80
C GLN A 626 10.57 23.61 -26.07
N ARG A 627 9.37 24.18 -25.97
CA ARG A 627 8.69 24.85 -27.09
C ARG A 627 9.49 26.07 -27.55
N SER A 628 9.84 26.98 -26.66
CA SER A 628 10.57 28.21 -27.00
C SER A 628 11.94 27.89 -27.63
N ARG A 629 12.63 26.84 -27.15
CA ARG A 629 13.87 26.33 -27.78
C ARG A 629 13.67 25.84 -29.22
N ARG A 630 12.58 25.13 -29.52
CA ARG A 630 12.26 24.70 -30.89
C ARG A 630 11.99 25.88 -31.81
N GLU A 631 11.38 26.93 -31.28
CA GLU A 631 11.07 28.17 -31.98
C GLU A 631 12.25 29.18 -31.98
N ARG A 632 13.40 28.82 -31.40
CA ARG A 632 14.62 29.65 -31.30
C ARG A 632 14.39 31.04 -30.68
N ARG A 633 13.54 31.13 -29.67
CA ARG A 633 13.25 32.37 -28.92
C ARG A 633 13.33 32.14 -27.41
N ALA A 634 13.38 33.24 -26.65
CA ALA A 634 13.30 33.21 -25.19
C ALA A 634 11.93 32.67 -24.72
N VAL A 635 11.91 32.09 -23.52
CA VAL A 635 10.67 31.65 -22.88
C VAL A 635 9.90 32.86 -22.38
N THR A 636 8.58 32.83 -22.55
CA THR A 636 7.67 33.88 -22.10
C THR A 636 6.64 33.31 -21.13
N LEU A 637 5.98 34.17 -20.36
CA LEU A 637 4.89 33.74 -19.47
C LEU A 637 3.70 33.19 -20.26
N GLU A 638 3.46 33.68 -21.48
CA GLU A 638 2.45 33.14 -22.41
C GLU A 638 2.72 31.67 -22.77
N ASP A 639 3.98 31.24 -22.84
CA ASP A 639 4.31 29.83 -23.08
C ASP A 639 3.87 28.93 -21.94
N VAL A 640 4.02 29.42 -20.71
CA VAL A 640 3.62 28.72 -19.49
C VAL A 640 2.09 28.67 -19.41
N GLU A 641 1.42 29.80 -19.66
CA GLU A 641 -0.05 29.88 -19.69
C GLU A 641 -0.67 28.99 -20.78
N ALA A 642 -0.09 28.95 -21.98
CA ALA A 642 -0.56 28.09 -23.05
C ALA A 642 -0.47 26.60 -22.64
N ARG A 643 0.63 26.19 -22.00
CA ARG A 643 0.80 24.82 -21.51
C ARG A 643 -0.12 24.49 -20.36
N LEU A 644 -0.43 25.46 -19.51
CA LEU A 644 -1.38 25.28 -18.44
C LEU A 644 -2.78 25.06 -19.02
N LYS A 645 -3.16 25.89 -20.01
CA LYS A 645 -4.44 25.76 -20.73
C LYS A 645 -4.60 24.41 -21.44
N ASP A 646 -3.54 23.86 -22.04
CA ASP A 646 -3.56 22.53 -22.66
C ASP A 646 -3.86 21.40 -21.65
N ARG A 647 -3.53 21.60 -20.37
CA ARG A 647 -3.70 20.60 -19.30
C ARG A 647 -5.04 20.71 -18.57
N LEU A 648 -5.71 21.86 -18.66
CA LEU A 648 -7.02 22.07 -18.05
C LEU A 648 -8.11 21.45 -18.94
N PRO A 649 -9.08 20.72 -18.38
CA PRO A 649 -10.23 20.25 -19.13
C PRO A 649 -10.96 21.45 -19.77
N GLN A 650 -11.22 21.41 -21.08
CA GLN A 650 -12.09 22.39 -21.71
C GLN A 650 -13.53 22.06 -21.30
N LEU A 651 -14.06 22.85 -20.37
CA LEU A 651 -15.44 22.72 -19.92
C LEU A 651 -16.36 23.38 -20.96
N ASP A 652 -17.44 22.70 -21.33
CA ASP A 652 -18.53 23.29 -22.10
C ASP A 652 -19.12 24.50 -21.34
N ASP A 653 -19.59 25.51 -22.07
CA ASP A 653 -20.14 26.73 -21.46
C ASP A 653 -21.37 26.42 -20.60
N GLY A 654 -22.14 25.39 -20.95
CA GLY A 654 -23.21 24.86 -20.11
C GLY A 654 -22.69 24.34 -18.76
N LEU A 655 -21.59 23.61 -18.75
CA LEU A 655 -20.99 23.09 -17.51
C LEU A 655 -20.34 24.20 -16.68
N ARG A 656 -19.67 25.17 -17.34
CA ARG A 656 -19.10 26.37 -16.69
C ARG A 656 -20.17 27.19 -15.98
N HIS A 657 -21.31 27.42 -16.63
CA HIS A 657 -22.41 28.14 -16.02
C HIS A 657 -22.94 27.43 -14.78
N ARG A 658 -23.03 26.10 -14.82
CA ARG A 658 -23.50 25.33 -13.67
C ARG A 658 -22.51 25.37 -12.51
N PHE A 659 -21.21 25.30 -12.78
CA PHE A 659 -20.18 25.51 -11.75
C PHE A 659 -20.23 26.92 -11.16
N ALA A 660 -20.45 27.94 -11.98
CA ALA A 660 -20.61 29.31 -11.51
C ALA A 660 -21.80 29.45 -10.55
N VAL A 661 -22.94 28.81 -10.87
CA VAL A 661 -24.12 28.78 -9.98
C VAL A 661 -23.83 28.02 -8.68
N HIS A 662 -23.12 26.89 -8.76
CA HIS A 662 -22.74 26.10 -7.59
C HIS A 662 -21.87 26.90 -6.62
N GLU A 663 -20.76 27.46 -7.11
CA GLU A 663 -19.85 28.25 -6.28
C GLU A 663 -20.50 29.53 -5.75
N ALA A 664 -21.33 30.19 -6.56
CA ALA A 664 -22.10 31.35 -6.11
C ALA A 664 -23.00 31.00 -4.91
N GLY A 665 -23.54 29.78 -4.84
CA GLY A 665 -24.27 29.28 -3.68
C GLY A 665 -23.42 29.28 -2.41
N HIS A 666 -22.20 28.74 -2.46
CA HIS A 666 -21.27 28.78 -1.33
C HIS A 666 -20.87 30.20 -0.92
N VAL A 667 -20.51 31.03 -1.90
CA VAL A 667 -20.09 32.42 -1.66
C VAL A 667 -21.18 33.21 -0.95
N VAL A 668 -22.41 33.14 -1.45
CA VAL A 668 -23.54 33.86 -0.85
C VAL A 668 -23.87 33.31 0.53
N ALA A 669 -23.91 31.99 0.71
CA ALA A 669 -24.19 31.39 2.02
C ALA A 669 -23.14 31.81 3.07
N ARG A 670 -21.84 31.65 2.78
CA ARG A 670 -20.75 32.00 3.70
C ARG A 670 -20.73 33.49 4.04
N THR A 671 -21.02 34.34 3.05
CA THR A 671 -21.05 35.80 3.24
C THR A 671 -22.22 36.25 4.09
N LEU A 672 -23.41 35.66 3.92
CA LEU A 672 -24.62 36.07 4.62
C LEU A 672 -24.73 35.46 6.02
N THR A 673 -24.23 34.26 6.24
CA THR A 673 -24.18 33.65 7.58
C THR A 673 -23.05 34.22 8.44
N GLY A 674 -22.09 34.94 7.84
CA GLY A 674 -20.97 35.55 8.57
C GLY A 674 -19.98 34.53 9.15
N ILE A 675 -19.98 33.29 8.66
CA ILE A 675 -19.09 32.22 9.17
C ILE A 675 -17.69 32.27 8.57
N ALA A 676 -17.52 32.92 7.42
CA ALA A 676 -16.24 32.96 6.73
C ALA A 676 -16.08 34.19 5.84
N GLU A 677 -14.84 34.62 5.70
CA GLU A 677 -14.44 35.57 4.66
C GLU A 677 -14.05 34.81 3.39
N VAL A 678 -14.72 35.11 2.28
CA VAL A 678 -14.42 34.51 0.98
C VAL A 678 -13.23 35.26 0.38
N GLY A 679 -12.11 34.55 0.17
CA GLY A 679 -10.88 35.15 -0.37
C GLY A 679 -10.72 34.94 -1.88
N LEU A 680 -11.22 33.82 -2.41
CA LEU A 680 -11.08 33.42 -3.81
C LEU A 680 -12.22 32.48 -4.19
N VAL A 681 -12.77 32.67 -5.39
CA VAL A 681 -13.71 31.72 -6.00
C VAL A 681 -13.34 31.52 -7.47
N THR A 682 -13.30 30.27 -7.93
CA THR A 682 -12.94 29.95 -9.32
C THR A 682 -13.78 28.82 -9.89
N ILE A 683 -14.13 28.94 -11.17
CA ILE A 683 -14.76 27.88 -11.95
C ILE A 683 -13.77 27.15 -12.88
N GLU A 684 -12.50 27.57 -12.87
CA GLU A 684 -11.42 27.06 -13.71
C GLU A 684 -10.29 26.43 -12.90
N GLY A 685 -10.61 25.76 -11.78
CA GLY A 685 -9.60 25.10 -10.94
C GLY A 685 -8.83 24.01 -11.71
N SER A 686 -7.65 23.67 -11.22
CA SER A 686 -6.61 22.96 -11.98
C SER A 686 -6.86 21.48 -12.32
N ASN A 687 -7.97 20.92 -11.83
CA ASN A 687 -8.50 19.61 -12.26
C ASN A 687 -9.77 19.75 -13.14
N GLY A 688 -10.08 20.96 -13.61
CA GLY A 688 -11.39 21.32 -14.18
C GLY A 688 -12.52 21.30 -13.16
N ARG A 689 -12.19 21.38 -11.85
CA ARG A 689 -13.16 21.43 -10.76
C ARG A 689 -13.24 22.85 -10.20
N PRO A 690 -14.44 23.38 -9.96
CA PRO A 690 -14.60 24.66 -9.30
C PRO A 690 -14.26 24.52 -7.80
N TYR A 691 -13.89 25.63 -7.16
CA TYR A 691 -13.79 25.69 -5.69
C TYR A 691 -13.88 27.13 -5.17
N THR A 692 -14.27 27.24 -3.90
CA THR A 692 -14.32 28.48 -3.14
C THR A 692 -13.39 28.39 -1.92
N GLN A 693 -12.34 29.21 -1.90
CA GLN A 693 -11.46 29.37 -0.74
C GLN A 693 -12.03 30.40 0.23
N SER A 694 -12.12 30.02 1.50
CA SER A 694 -12.65 30.89 2.55
C SER A 694 -11.85 30.71 3.84
N THR A 695 -11.68 31.82 4.56
CA THR A 695 -11.10 31.83 5.90
C THR A 695 -12.26 31.79 6.89
N PHE A 696 -12.47 30.66 7.55
CA PHE A 696 -13.53 30.51 8.54
C PHE A 696 -13.14 31.19 9.86
N HIS A 697 -14.09 31.85 10.51
CA HIS A 697 -13.85 32.40 11.84
C HIS A 697 -13.65 31.26 12.85
N PRO A 698 -12.68 31.35 13.78
CA PRO A 698 -12.37 30.28 14.73
C PRO A 698 -13.59 29.80 15.53
N ASP A 699 -14.47 30.74 15.91
CA ASP A 699 -15.63 30.50 16.77
C ASP A 699 -16.71 29.61 16.14
N VAL A 700 -16.71 29.47 14.80
CA VAL A 700 -17.72 28.69 14.05
C VAL A 700 -17.71 27.22 14.47
N LEU A 701 -16.54 26.67 14.81
CA LEU A 701 -16.42 25.26 15.20
C LEU A 701 -16.72 25.01 16.69
N HIS A 702 -16.83 26.07 17.49
CA HIS A 702 -17.00 25.98 18.94
C HIS A 702 -18.47 26.00 19.38
N HIS A 703 -19.41 26.33 18.48
CA HIS A 703 -20.84 26.40 18.77
C HIS A 703 -21.68 25.55 17.81
N GLU A 704 -22.79 25.00 18.30
CA GLU A 704 -23.72 24.21 17.48
C GLU A 704 -24.24 25.03 16.29
N GLU A 705 -24.65 26.28 16.54
CA GLU A 705 -25.19 27.19 15.51
C GLU A 705 -24.16 27.49 14.40
N GLY A 706 -22.88 27.59 14.76
CA GLY A 706 -21.79 27.79 13.81
C GLY A 706 -21.57 26.56 12.94
N ARG A 707 -21.62 25.35 13.52
CA ARG A 707 -21.51 24.09 12.78
C ARG A 707 -22.71 23.82 11.88
N GLU A 708 -23.91 24.15 12.33
CA GLU A 708 -25.13 24.10 11.51
C GLU A 708 -25.01 25.06 10.32
N SER A 709 -24.60 26.31 10.56
CA SER A 709 -24.35 27.29 9.50
C SER A 709 -23.25 26.83 8.52
N LEU A 710 -22.25 26.10 9.00
CA LEU A 710 -21.22 25.49 8.17
C LEU A 710 -21.77 24.34 7.32
N ILE A 711 -22.60 23.45 7.88
CA ILE A 711 -23.33 22.41 7.14
C ILE A 711 -24.20 23.05 6.05
N LEU A 712 -24.99 24.05 6.40
CA LEU A 712 -25.82 24.82 5.46
C LEU A 712 -24.96 25.38 4.31
N SER A 713 -23.79 25.95 4.63
CA SER A 713 -22.89 26.51 3.62
C SER A 713 -22.34 25.47 2.65
N TYR A 714 -22.08 24.23 3.08
CA TYR A 714 -21.70 23.12 2.19
C TYR A 714 -22.88 22.68 1.31
N LEU A 715 -24.08 22.68 1.86
CA LEU A 715 -25.29 22.29 1.12
C LEU A 715 -25.78 23.37 0.14
N ALA A 716 -25.35 24.62 0.32
CA ALA A 716 -25.78 25.77 -0.47
C ALA A 716 -25.45 25.68 -1.96
N GLY A 717 -24.31 25.08 -2.34
CA GLY A 717 -23.94 24.88 -3.75
C GLY A 717 -24.94 23.98 -4.48
N ARG A 718 -25.28 22.84 -3.89
CA ARG A 718 -26.33 21.93 -4.39
C ARG A 718 -27.71 22.60 -4.43
N ALA A 719 -28.05 23.35 -3.38
CA ALA A 719 -29.32 24.09 -3.32
C ALA A 719 -29.43 25.16 -4.42
N ALA A 720 -28.34 25.87 -4.73
CA ALA A 720 -28.27 26.85 -5.81
C ALA A 720 -28.52 26.20 -7.18
N GLU A 721 -27.93 25.03 -7.43
CA GLU A 721 -28.20 24.29 -8.65
C GLU A 721 -29.67 23.86 -8.77
N GLU A 722 -30.26 23.35 -7.69
CA GLU A 722 -31.65 22.91 -7.69
C GLU A 722 -32.61 24.08 -7.95
N VAL A 723 -32.40 25.23 -7.30
CA VAL A 723 -33.29 26.39 -7.39
C VAL A 723 -33.16 27.11 -8.73
N ILE A 724 -31.93 27.28 -9.24
CA ILE A 724 -31.67 28.09 -10.45
C ILE A 724 -31.70 27.25 -11.73
N LEU A 725 -31.17 26.02 -11.67
CA LEU A 725 -31.02 25.13 -12.83
C LEU A 725 -32.10 24.02 -12.86
N GLY A 726 -32.91 23.90 -11.80
CA GLY A 726 -34.02 22.95 -11.70
C GLY A 726 -33.62 21.52 -11.33
N LYS A 727 -32.33 21.17 -11.33
CA LYS A 727 -31.82 19.84 -10.95
C LYS A 727 -30.41 19.91 -10.33
N PRO A 728 -30.18 19.20 -9.21
CA PRO A 728 -28.84 19.08 -8.61
C PRO A 728 -27.93 18.14 -9.43
N THR A 729 -26.62 18.31 -9.28
CA THR A 729 -25.58 17.43 -9.83
C THR A 729 -25.16 16.30 -8.90
N LEU A 730 -24.38 15.38 -9.48
CA LEU A 730 -23.51 14.45 -8.78
C LEU A 730 -22.23 15.12 -8.22
N GLY A 731 -21.99 16.41 -8.49
CA GLY A 731 -20.74 17.12 -8.17
C GLY A 731 -20.58 17.49 -6.69
N ALA A 732 -21.69 17.62 -5.96
CA ALA A 732 -21.68 17.85 -4.51
C ALA A 732 -21.25 16.61 -3.70
N GLY A 733 -21.00 15.46 -4.35
CA GLY A 733 -20.69 14.17 -3.72
C GLY A 733 -19.55 13.41 -4.42
N GLY A 734 -19.29 12.17 -3.98
CA GLY A 734 -18.41 11.22 -4.69
C GLY A 734 -16.99 11.06 -4.14
N GLY A 735 -16.64 11.71 -3.03
CA GLY A 735 -15.37 11.50 -2.33
C GLY A 735 -15.35 12.13 -0.92
N PRO A 736 -14.35 11.82 -0.09
CA PRO A 736 -14.30 12.25 1.32
C PRO A 736 -14.19 13.77 1.51
N GLN A 737 -13.72 14.50 0.49
CA GLN A 737 -13.64 15.97 0.49
C GLN A 737 -14.85 16.65 -0.19
N SER A 738 -15.88 15.90 -0.59
CA SER A 738 -17.09 16.48 -1.20
C SER A 738 -17.97 17.20 -0.17
N ASP A 739 -18.78 18.15 -0.61
CA ASP A 739 -19.68 18.92 0.27
C ASP A 739 -20.59 18.02 1.09
N LEU A 740 -21.14 16.97 0.48
CA LEU A 740 -21.97 15.98 1.16
C LEU A 740 -21.19 15.20 2.22
N ALA A 741 -19.94 14.81 1.94
CA ALA A 741 -19.11 14.10 2.90
C ALA A 741 -18.74 15.00 4.09
N GLN A 742 -18.35 16.26 3.84
CA GLN A 742 -18.03 17.24 4.87
C GLN A 742 -19.25 17.60 5.72
N ALA A 743 -20.40 17.84 5.09
CA ALA A 743 -21.68 18.06 5.78
C ALA A 743 -22.07 16.84 6.63
N THR A 744 -21.92 15.62 6.10
CA THR A 744 -22.25 14.38 6.82
C THR A 744 -21.35 14.16 8.03
N ALA A 745 -20.04 14.39 7.89
CA ALA A 745 -19.09 14.28 8.98
C ALA A 745 -19.38 15.28 10.11
N LEU A 746 -19.72 16.54 9.76
CA LEU A 746 -20.11 17.55 10.73
C LEU A 746 -21.44 17.22 11.43
N ALA A 747 -22.44 16.77 10.67
CA ALA A 747 -23.72 16.33 11.23
C ALA A 747 -23.55 15.13 12.17
N PHE A 748 -22.70 14.16 11.80
CA PHE A 748 -22.34 13.05 12.69
C PHE A 748 -21.61 13.53 13.94
N SER A 749 -20.67 14.46 13.81
CA SER A 749 -19.92 15.03 14.94
C SER A 749 -20.86 15.69 15.96
N LEU A 750 -21.86 16.44 15.49
CA LEU A 750 -22.91 17.02 16.34
C LEU A 750 -23.68 15.92 17.11
N GLU A 751 -24.09 14.85 16.42
CA GLU A 751 -24.88 13.78 17.02
C GLU A 751 -24.09 12.84 17.96
N ALA A 752 -22.78 12.68 17.75
CA ALA A 752 -22.04 11.56 18.34
C ALA A 752 -20.67 11.90 18.95
N SER A 753 -20.11 13.07 18.67
CA SER A 753 -18.74 13.41 19.08
C SER A 753 -18.66 14.56 20.08
N VAL A 754 -19.45 15.62 19.87
CA VAL A 754 -19.37 16.84 20.71
C VAL A 754 -20.48 16.97 21.74
N GLY A 755 -21.38 15.98 21.81
CA GLY A 755 -22.44 15.92 22.81
C GLY A 755 -23.59 16.90 22.62
N ALA A 756 -23.76 17.43 21.41
CA ALA A 756 -24.93 18.24 21.02
C ALA A 756 -26.14 17.36 20.63
N GLY A 757 -25.92 16.07 20.34
CA GLY A 757 -26.96 15.14 19.95
C GLY A 757 -28.01 14.91 21.04
N THR A 758 -29.27 14.74 20.64
CA THR A 758 -30.38 14.54 21.59
C THR A 758 -30.39 13.14 22.22
N HIS A 759 -29.64 12.19 21.66
CA HIS A 759 -29.55 10.81 22.14
C HIS A 759 -28.12 10.45 22.53
N GLN A 760 -27.94 10.04 23.79
CA GLN A 760 -26.63 9.71 24.37
C GLN A 760 -25.59 10.85 24.24
N PRO A 761 -25.91 12.10 24.63
CA PRO A 761 -25.01 13.25 24.46
C PRO A 761 -23.65 13.08 25.15
N PHE A 762 -23.55 12.17 26.13
CA PHE A 762 -22.32 11.94 26.89
C PHE A 762 -21.47 10.77 26.36
N VAL A 763 -21.91 10.08 25.30
CA VAL A 763 -21.16 8.97 24.71
C VAL A 763 -20.29 9.50 23.58
N TYR A 764 -18.97 9.51 23.80
CA TYR A 764 -18.00 9.93 22.80
C TYR A 764 -17.83 8.87 21.71
N ARG A 765 -17.98 9.27 20.44
CA ARG A 765 -17.52 8.53 19.27
C ARG A 765 -16.52 9.38 18.48
N SER A 766 -15.47 8.76 17.95
CA SER A 766 -14.48 9.46 17.13
C SER A 766 -15.15 10.10 15.90
N PRO A 767 -14.89 11.39 15.61
CA PRO A 767 -15.42 12.07 14.42
C PRO A 767 -15.08 11.34 13.11
N ASP A 768 -13.93 10.67 13.06
CA ASP A 768 -13.44 9.96 11.86
C ASP A 768 -14.12 8.60 11.65
N ALA A 769 -14.88 8.09 12.63
CA ALA A 769 -15.53 6.79 12.56
C ALA A 769 -16.95 6.85 11.98
N TRP A 770 -17.32 7.96 11.33
CA TRP A 770 -18.68 8.20 10.85
C TRP A 770 -19.12 7.17 9.80
N GLU A 771 -18.25 6.74 8.88
CA GLU A 771 -18.60 5.74 7.84
C GLU A 771 -19.02 4.38 8.45
N ASP A 772 -18.17 3.84 9.32
CA ASP A 772 -18.41 2.58 10.03
C ASP A 772 -19.64 2.67 10.95
N ALA A 773 -19.78 3.80 11.66
CA ALA A 773 -20.90 4.03 12.56
C ALA A 773 -22.23 4.10 11.81
N LEU A 774 -22.29 4.88 10.72
CA LEU A 774 -23.48 4.97 9.88
C LEU A 774 -23.80 3.65 9.18
N ALA A 775 -22.82 2.78 8.88
CA ALA A 775 -23.08 1.46 8.32
C ALA A 775 -23.73 0.50 9.33
N ARG A 776 -23.30 0.54 10.60
CA ARG A 776 -23.69 -0.43 11.63
C ARG A 776 -24.88 -0.01 12.49
N ASP A 777 -25.14 1.29 12.61
CA ASP A 777 -26.12 1.88 13.53
C ASP A 777 -27.25 2.58 12.73
N PRO A 778 -28.39 1.91 12.49
CA PRO A 778 -29.49 2.48 11.73
C PRO A 778 -30.12 3.73 12.39
N GLU A 779 -30.12 3.81 13.71
CA GLU A 779 -30.69 4.94 14.44
C GLU A 779 -29.80 6.18 14.30
N MET A 780 -28.48 6.02 14.42
CA MET A 780 -27.52 7.09 14.14
C MET A 780 -27.68 7.61 12.72
N ARG A 781 -27.84 6.71 11.75
CA ARG A 781 -28.09 7.07 10.35
C ARG A 781 -29.36 7.89 10.17
N ALA A 782 -30.44 7.52 10.85
CA ALA A 782 -31.69 8.28 10.80
C ALA A 782 -31.54 9.69 11.39
N ARG A 783 -30.81 9.85 12.50
CA ARG A 783 -30.57 11.16 13.12
C ARG A 783 -29.71 12.09 12.25
N VAL A 784 -28.60 11.56 11.74
CA VAL A 784 -27.72 12.32 10.83
C VAL A 784 -28.48 12.73 9.56
N SER A 785 -29.28 11.82 8.98
CA SER A 785 -30.14 12.14 7.83
C SER A 785 -31.13 13.26 8.14
N LYS A 786 -31.82 13.16 9.29
CA LYS A 786 -32.79 14.18 9.70
C LYS A 786 -32.16 15.56 9.81
N ARG A 787 -30.99 15.66 10.46
CA ARG A 787 -30.27 16.93 10.60
C ARG A 787 -29.82 17.50 9.26
N LEU A 788 -29.31 16.65 8.36
CA LEU A 788 -28.97 17.07 7.00
C LEU A 788 -30.19 17.57 6.22
N ASP A 789 -31.35 16.93 6.36
CA ASP A 789 -32.59 17.33 5.70
C ASP A 789 -33.10 18.69 6.21
N GLU A 790 -32.99 18.93 7.53
CA GLU A 790 -33.30 20.22 8.15
C GLU A 790 -32.39 21.33 7.63
N GLU A 791 -31.08 21.10 7.61
CA GLU A 791 -30.12 22.08 7.07
C GLU A 791 -30.24 22.28 5.56
N TYR A 792 -30.56 21.24 4.79
CA TYR A 792 -30.82 21.38 3.35
C TYR A 792 -32.06 22.24 3.09
N THR A 793 -33.10 22.11 3.91
CA THR A 793 -34.31 22.93 3.84
C THR A 793 -33.98 24.41 4.09
N GLN A 794 -33.12 24.68 5.07
CA GLN A 794 -32.63 26.03 5.35
C GLN A 794 -31.76 26.57 4.20
N ALA A 795 -30.87 25.75 3.62
CA ALA A 795 -30.06 26.11 2.46
C ALA A 795 -30.93 26.49 1.25
N LEU A 796 -31.98 25.71 0.96
CA LEU A 796 -32.96 26.02 -0.10
C LEU A 796 -33.70 27.34 0.16
N ALA A 797 -34.09 27.62 1.41
CA ALA A 797 -34.73 28.87 1.77
C ALA A 797 -33.79 30.07 1.55
N LEU A 798 -32.55 29.98 2.06
CA LEU A 798 -31.52 31.00 1.89
C LEU A 798 -31.25 31.26 0.40
N VAL A 799 -31.09 30.21 -0.41
CA VAL A 799 -30.84 30.32 -1.85
C VAL A 799 -32.03 30.96 -2.58
N ARG A 800 -33.27 30.51 -2.31
CA ARG A 800 -34.49 31.07 -2.93
C ARG A 800 -34.66 32.55 -2.59
N GLN A 801 -34.38 32.92 -1.35
CA GLN A 801 -34.40 34.30 -0.91
C GLN A 801 -33.29 35.13 -1.57
N ASN A 802 -32.20 34.53 -2.04
CA ASN A 802 -31.00 35.24 -2.53
C ASN A 802 -30.65 34.99 -4.00
N VAL A 803 -31.60 34.58 -4.84
CA VAL A 803 -31.37 34.27 -6.27
C VAL A 803 -30.68 35.41 -7.02
N THR A 804 -31.06 36.67 -6.79
CA THR A 804 -30.44 37.83 -7.46
C THR A 804 -28.95 37.96 -7.12
N ALA A 805 -28.60 37.77 -5.86
CA ALA A 805 -27.22 37.82 -5.40
C ALA A 805 -26.39 36.65 -6.00
N ILE A 806 -26.97 35.44 -6.04
CA ILE A 806 -26.31 34.25 -6.61
C ILE A 806 -26.08 34.44 -8.11
N ARG A 807 -27.06 34.98 -8.86
CA ARG A 807 -26.90 35.27 -10.30
C ARG A 807 -25.79 36.28 -10.56
N LEU A 808 -25.70 37.33 -9.74
CA LEU A 808 -24.66 38.35 -9.87
C LEU A 808 -23.26 37.75 -9.70
N VAL A 809 -23.07 36.88 -8.69
CA VAL A 809 -21.79 36.19 -8.48
C VAL A 809 -21.51 35.22 -9.64
N ALA A 810 -22.52 34.47 -10.09
CA ALA A 810 -22.37 33.51 -11.18
C ALA A 810 -22.03 34.17 -12.53
N GLU A 811 -22.62 35.33 -12.84
CA GLU A 811 -22.32 36.12 -14.05
C GLU A 811 -20.88 36.63 -14.01
N ALA A 812 -20.45 37.19 -12.87
CA ALA A 812 -19.07 37.63 -12.67
C ALA A 812 -18.07 36.46 -12.81
N LEU A 813 -18.42 35.27 -12.31
CA LEU A 813 -17.62 34.06 -12.48
C LEU A 813 -17.55 33.58 -13.94
N MET A 814 -18.64 33.70 -14.69
CA MET A 814 -18.65 33.35 -16.11
C MET A 814 -17.81 34.30 -16.97
N GLU A 815 -17.78 35.59 -16.61
CA GLU A 815 -17.00 36.59 -17.31
C GLU A 815 -15.50 36.48 -17.01
N HIS A 816 -15.14 36.32 -15.74
CA HIS A 816 -13.74 36.38 -15.31
C HIS A 816 -13.09 35.02 -15.07
N GLY A 817 -13.87 33.94 -14.95
CA GLY A 817 -13.42 32.58 -14.61
C GLY A 817 -12.96 32.43 -13.15
N THR A 818 -12.43 33.50 -12.54
CA THR A 818 -11.95 33.56 -11.16
C THR A 818 -12.22 34.96 -10.60
N LEU A 819 -12.73 35.05 -9.37
CA LEU A 819 -12.93 36.30 -8.64
C LEU A 819 -12.12 36.29 -7.34
N GLU A 820 -11.42 37.39 -7.10
CA GLU A 820 -10.59 37.61 -5.92
C GLU A 820 -10.31 39.10 -5.71
N SER A 821 -9.75 39.46 -4.55
CA SER A 821 -9.30 40.84 -4.28
C SER A 821 -10.41 41.86 -4.57
N GLU A 822 -10.10 42.95 -5.26
CA GLU A 822 -11.03 44.05 -5.55
C GLU A 822 -12.30 43.63 -6.32
N PRO A 823 -12.26 42.86 -7.43
CA PRO A 823 -13.47 42.33 -8.08
C PRO A 823 -14.39 41.53 -7.15
N LEU A 824 -13.81 40.70 -6.27
CA LEU A 824 -14.58 39.91 -5.32
C LEU A 824 -15.21 40.81 -4.25
N VAL A 825 -14.46 41.75 -3.68
CA VAL A 825 -14.98 42.70 -2.68
C VAL A 825 -16.18 43.48 -3.24
N GLN A 826 -16.06 44.01 -4.46
CA GLN A 826 -17.16 44.73 -5.11
C GLN A 826 -18.40 43.87 -5.32
N VAL A 827 -18.22 42.60 -5.68
CA VAL A 827 -19.31 41.63 -5.82
C VAL A 827 -19.93 41.32 -4.47
N LEU A 828 -19.13 41.07 -3.43
CA LEU A 828 -19.61 40.78 -2.07
C LEU A 828 -20.35 41.96 -1.44
N GLU A 829 -19.90 43.20 -1.67
CA GLU A 829 -20.63 44.39 -1.25
C GLU A 829 -21.99 44.52 -1.95
N LYS A 830 -22.07 44.15 -3.23
CA LYS A 830 -23.35 44.10 -3.95
C LYS A 830 -24.25 42.99 -3.38
N VAL A 831 -23.70 41.83 -3.05
CA VAL A 831 -24.44 40.74 -2.37
C VAL A 831 -25.03 41.21 -1.04
N ARG A 832 -24.22 41.86 -0.19
CA ARG A 832 -24.66 42.41 1.11
C ARG A 832 -25.73 43.49 0.94
N ARG A 833 -25.57 44.40 -0.03
CA ARG A 833 -26.60 45.42 -0.35
C ARG A 833 -27.91 44.81 -0.85
N CYS A 834 -27.84 43.79 -1.71
CA CYS A 834 -29.02 43.06 -2.16
C CYS A 834 -29.77 42.42 -0.99
N ALA A 835 -29.07 41.91 0.02
CA ALA A 835 -29.69 41.39 1.24
C ALA A 835 -30.32 42.51 2.09
N MET A 836 -29.58 43.61 2.36
CA MET A 836 -30.06 44.74 3.17
C MET A 836 -31.31 45.42 2.57
N MET A 837 -31.34 45.67 1.26
CA MET A 837 -32.49 46.27 0.58
C MET A 837 -33.78 45.41 0.69
N ARG A 838 -33.66 44.12 1.04
CA ARG A 838 -34.81 43.23 1.23
C ARG A 838 -35.31 43.25 2.67
N ASP A 839 -34.42 43.27 3.66
CA ASP A 839 -34.80 43.40 5.07
C ASP A 839 -35.55 44.71 5.33
N GLU A 840 -35.26 45.77 4.58
CA GLU A 840 -35.98 47.05 4.62
C GLU A 840 -37.37 47.00 3.94
N MET A 841 -37.65 46.01 3.09
CA MET A 841 -38.84 45.93 2.25
C MET A 841 -39.91 44.93 2.76
N GLN A 842 -39.59 44.11 3.77
CA GLN A 842 -40.51 43.17 4.42
C GLN A 842 -40.64 43.47 5.93
N PRO A 843 -41.61 44.31 6.35
CA PRO A 843 -42.01 44.37 7.75
C PRO A 843 -42.83 43.12 8.08
N THR A 844 -42.22 42.24 8.88
CA THR A 844 -42.75 41.06 9.58
C THR A 844 -44.26 40.76 9.44
N HIS A 845 -44.60 39.69 8.72
CA HIS A 845 -45.69 38.78 9.07
C HIS A 845 -45.25 37.36 8.65
N ASP A 846 -45.41 36.40 9.55
CA ASP A 846 -44.90 35.03 9.55
C ASP A 846 -43.43 34.87 9.97
N ALA A 847 -43.23 34.88 11.30
CA ALA A 847 -41.97 34.60 11.96
C ALA A 847 -41.52 33.14 11.73
N VAL A 848 -40.53 32.97 10.85
CA VAL A 848 -39.41 32.07 11.15
C VAL A 848 -38.62 32.75 12.27
N PRO A 849 -38.22 32.08 13.37
CA PRO A 849 -37.62 32.77 14.50
C PRO A 849 -36.32 33.45 14.11
N ALA A 850 -36.33 34.78 14.15
CA ALA A 850 -35.17 35.63 14.14
C ALA A 850 -34.43 35.47 15.49
N THR A 851 -33.68 34.38 15.63
CA THR A 851 -32.68 34.23 16.70
C THR A 851 -31.52 33.47 16.13
N ARG A 852 -30.49 34.21 15.69
CA ARG A 852 -29.07 33.78 15.53
C ARG A 852 -28.13 34.86 14.96
N ASN A 853 -28.60 36.10 14.80
CA ASN A 853 -27.71 37.24 14.54
C ASN A 853 -27.20 37.82 15.87
N ASN A 854 -26.22 37.17 16.50
CA ASN A 854 -25.50 37.72 17.66
C ASN A 854 -23.99 37.42 17.63
N LEU A 855 -23.39 37.47 16.44
CA LEU A 855 -21.97 37.77 16.29
C LEU A 855 -21.85 39.16 15.65
N ARG A 856 -22.21 40.19 16.44
CA ARG A 856 -21.78 41.55 16.16
C ARG A 856 -20.27 41.59 16.35
N CYS A 857 -19.57 42.08 15.33
CA CYS A 857 -18.14 42.38 15.34
C CYS A 857 -17.73 43.00 16.68
N LEU A 858 -16.83 42.33 17.40
CA LEU A 858 -16.00 43.00 18.38
C LEU A 858 -14.96 43.80 17.57
N ASP A 859 -15.16 45.11 17.51
CA ASP A 859 -14.16 46.06 17.02
C ASP A 859 -12.87 45.88 17.85
N ALA A 860 -11.87 45.21 17.26
CA ALA A 860 -10.51 45.23 17.77
C ALA A 860 -9.85 46.53 17.33
N GLY A 861 -9.56 47.39 18.30
CA GLY A 861 -8.96 48.70 18.10
C GLY A 861 -7.63 48.64 17.36
N LEU A 862 -7.58 49.33 16.23
CA LEU A 862 -6.33 49.77 15.61
C LEU A 862 -5.78 50.94 16.43
N VAL A 863 -4.66 50.67 17.09
CA VAL A 863 -3.75 51.68 17.63
C VAL A 863 -3.04 52.32 16.43
N GLU A 864 -3.48 53.50 16.02
CA GLU A 864 -2.63 54.44 15.27
C GLU A 864 -2.18 55.55 16.21
N ALA A 865 -0.90 55.49 16.57
CA ALA A 865 -0.14 56.69 16.88
C ALA A 865 0.09 57.43 15.55
N ASP A 866 -0.31 58.69 15.45
CA ASP A 866 0.61 59.82 15.60
C ASP A 866 -0.04 61.15 15.15
N SER A 867 0.39 62.21 15.84
CA SER A 867 0.37 63.62 15.42
C SER A 867 -0.96 64.39 15.31
N GLY A 868 -1.07 65.52 16.03
CA GLY A 868 -2.07 66.54 15.68
C GLY A 868 -2.64 67.44 16.78
N MET A 869 -1.78 67.95 17.66
CA MET A 869 -1.91 69.24 18.37
C MET A 869 -3.00 70.21 17.81
N ARG A 870 -4.04 70.54 18.60
CA ARG A 870 -4.47 71.92 18.94
C ARG A 870 -5.83 72.01 19.67
N THR A 871 -5.73 72.48 20.92
CA THR A 871 -6.49 73.58 21.56
C THR A 871 -8.03 73.53 21.69
N SER A 872 -8.43 73.50 22.96
CA SER A 872 -9.32 74.44 23.68
C SER A 872 -10.85 74.40 23.49
N ASP A 873 -11.47 74.47 24.68
CA ASP A 873 -12.74 75.13 25.05
C ASP A 873 -14.03 74.30 25.10
N SER A 874 -14.30 73.86 26.35
CA SER A 874 -15.48 74.16 27.18
C SER A 874 -16.88 74.24 26.54
N GLY A 875 -17.79 73.43 27.09
CA GLY A 875 -19.24 73.55 26.97
C GLY A 875 -19.95 72.39 27.63
#